data_AF-A0A4R1JZN6-F1
#
_entry.id   AF-A0A4R1JZN6-F1
#
_cell.length_a   1.000
_cell.length_b   1.000
_cell.length_c   1.000
_cell.angle_alpha   90.00
_cell.angle_beta   90.00
_cell.angle_gamma   90.00
#
_symmetry.space_group_name_H-M   'P 1'
#
loop_
_entity.id
_entity.type
_entity.pdbx_description
1 polymer ?
#
loop_
_entity_poly.entity_id
_entity_poly.type
_entity_poly.pdbx_seq_one_letter_code
_entity_poly.pdbx_strand_id
1 'polypeptide(L)'
;MKRILFVILLCCASNNLFSQAKTGYTLIPDSNFEKCLIDMGYDSGKPDGKVLTASIANVKRLDISKKNISDLTGIQDFESLTELFCGGNKLTKLDLSKNTALTNLDCFDNRLKSLNLTQNTALIYLRCFNNLLTALDVTQNTKLSELFCSSNKLETLDVSKNSILIELFCFQNQLTSLNLHQNKVLQYLQCFNNELTSLDLSQNTNLATLECQYNKLTQLNLTQNINLGYLQCFDNQLTAISFSKNNTLKTIDCSNNQLTALDLSPNKALKDLGCRKNQLKTLDLSNSPSLKGFDCSKNQLTDLNIKNCPRISYMFVEENPDLKCISADFDGKPYDGSSMSDFSKCRIICIELEPGYTVIPDINFEKALIALKYDSGEPDGRVFTANIATITDLDVSNSQIKDLKGLEAFIALKTLDCSKNGIENLDISECKALTKLTCTKNQMSYLTVSNNKNLTALYCQENWLTTLDISTNKALKELNCEVNSIDLDVSHNKALTFLNCENNHMTSLDVSQNKALLNLSCGYNDLKSLKLSKNKALTTLYCDNALLTELDVSKNTSLIELGCYSNQITNLDLSKNMRLNYIDCQSNKMKNLNVSKNTALTILRCNDNKLTTLDLSKNVILEELFCSHNLLTVLDISQNPKLEKLECADNQLTNLDISKNKNLSKLYCNENKLKELNVSSNTILRNFSCASNQITTLDVSKNTVLWYFNCSSNKLTSLDPSQNTLLMYLECNSNLLKNLDISKNTALKEFRCKQNKLENLELSHNLQLTRVSCEENKLKTLDLSKNTALLDLICSSNELISLNLKNGNNSTISYVSALKNENLKCIQVDKTDFTSSRWFKDSGVIFSTSCQSN
;
A
#
# COMPACT_ATOMS: atom_id res chain seq x y z
N MET A 1 66.08 42.89 -49.94
CA MET A 1 65.24 42.68 -51.14
C MET A 1 64.33 41.48 -50.84
N LYS A 2 63.01 41.70 -50.59
CA LYS A 2 61.91 40.69 -50.44
C LYS A 2 62.08 39.62 -49.33
N ARG A 3 61.10 39.18 -48.56
CA ARG A 3 59.75 39.59 -48.09
C ARG A 3 59.41 38.52 -47.02
N ILE A 4 58.83 38.94 -45.89
CA ILE A 4 58.01 38.13 -44.97
C ILE A 4 58.73 37.05 -44.14
N LEU A 5 58.86 37.25 -42.81
CA LEU A 5 58.20 36.47 -41.73
C LEU A 5 58.68 36.96 -40.32
N PHE A 6 57.78 36.89 -39.33
CA PHE A 6 57.95 36.97 -37.86
C PHE A 6 58.25 38.33 -37.19
N VAL A 7 57.35 38.81 -36.30
CA VAL A 7 57.34 38.57 -34.84
C VAL A 7 56.07 39.20 -34.22
N ILE A 8 55.66 38.59 -33.10
CA ILE A 8 54.50 38.79 -32.22
C ILE A 8 54.68 39.97 -31.22
N LEU A 9 53.54 40.57 -30.81
CA LEU A 9 53.22 41.30 -29.55
C LEU A 9 53.70 42.75 -29.24
N LEU A 10 52.66 43.57 -29.02
CA LEU A 10 52.40 44.58 -27.94
C LEU A 10 52.81 46.07 -28.08
N CYS A 11 51.82 46.90 -27.69
CA CYS A 11 51.76 48.36 -27.46
C CYS A 11 51.62 49.28 -28.69
N CYS A 12 50.72 50.26 -28.79
CA CYS A 12 49.68 50.79 -27.89
C CYS A 12 48.74 51.70 -28.71
N ALA A 13 47.47 51.75 -28.28
CA ALA A 13 46.53 52.89 -28.26
C ALA A 13 46.45 53.87 -29.46
N SER A 14 45.30 53.88 -30.13
CA SER A 14 44.38 55.04 -30.15
C SER A 14 43.20 54.78 -31.10
N ASN A 15 42.04 54.44 -30.53
CA ASN A 15 40.72 54.93 -30.96
C ASN A 15 39.66 54.40 -29.98
N ASN A 16 39.77 54.90 -28.73
CA ASN A 16 38.59 55.16 -27.94
C ASN A 16 37.97 56.44 -28.49
N LEU A 17 36.78 56.35 -29.06
CA LEU A 17 35.85 57.47 -29.14
C LEU A 17 34.46 56.93 -28.81
N PHE A 18 34.19 56.94 -27.50
CA PHE A 18 32.90 57.19 -26.86
C PHE A 18 31.68 56.57 -27.55
N SER A 19 31.14 55.47 -26.98
CA SER A 19 29.71 55.54 -26.73
C SER A 19 29.56 56.77 -25.84
N GLN A 20 28.86 57.81 -26.29
CA GLN A 20 28.30 58.73 -25.32
C GLN A 20 27.61 57.82 -24.30
N ALA A 21 28.11 57.77 -23.07
CA ALA A 21 27.26 57.29 -21.98
C ALA A 21 25.99 58.11 -22.15
N LYS A 22 24.86 57.49 -22.47
CA LYS A 22 23.58 58.18 -22.42
C LYS A 22 23.45 58.62 -20.97
N THR A 23 23.90 59.84 -20.68
CA THR A 23 23.85 60.45 -19.37
C THR A 23 22.40 60.86 -19.20
N GLY A 24 21.62 59.98 -18.60
CA GLY A 24 20.19 60.12 -18.50
C GLY A 24 19.55 58.89 -17.87
N TYR A 25 18.30 59.06 -17.50
CA TYR A 25 17.48 57.98 -16.96
C TYR A 25 16.39 57.63 -17.99
N THR A 26 16.15 56.34 -18.16
CA THR A 26 15.01 55.79 -18.89
C THR A 26 13.83 55.75 -17.94
N LEU A 27 12.68 56.28 -18.35
CA LEU A 27 11.46 56.24 -17.53
C LEU A 27 10.90 54.82 -17.48
N ILE A 28 10.58 54.35 -16.28
CA ILE A 28 9.97 53.04 -16.00
C ILE A 28 8.73 53.27 -15.13
N PRO A 29 7.58 53.66 -15.72
CA PRO A 29 6.41 54.09 -14.94
C PRO A 29 5.75 52.96 -14.11
N ASP A 30 5.94 51.71 -14.50
CA ASP A 30 5.40 50.55 -13.78
C ASP A 30 6.35 50.13 -12.66
N SER A 31 5.91 50.32 -11.42
CA SER A 31 6.71 49.96 -10.23
C SER A 31 7.08 48.48 -10.14
N ASN A 32 6.32 47.56 -10.75
CA ASN A 32 6.69 46.14 -10.79
C ASN A 32 7.77 45.90 -11.84
N PHE A 33 7.74 46.61 -12.97
CA PHE A 33 8.81 46.51 -13.97
C PHE A 33 10.12 47.04 -13.39
N GLU A 34 10.10 48.22 -12.78
CA GLU A 34 11.27 48.80 -12.12
C GLU A 34 11.78 47.91 -10.98
N LYS A 35 10.88 47.37 -10.16
CA LYS A 35 11.25 46.40 -9.12
C LYS A 35 11.97 45.19 -9.69
N CYS A 36 11.59 44.69 -10.87
CA CYS A 36 12.32 43.60 -11.51
C CYS A 36 13.74 44.02 -11.90
N LEU A 37 13.92 45.24 -12.39
CA LEU A 37 15.26 45.77 -12.73
C LEU A 37 16.12 45.93 -11.47
N ILE A 38 15.53 46.38 -10.35
CA ILE A 38 16.20 46.44 -9.05
C ILE A 38 16.59 45.04 -8.56
N ASP A 39 15.65 44.09 -8.57
CA ASP A 39 15.88 42.72 -8.12
C ASP A 39 16.94 42.00 -8.98
N MET A 40 17.12 42.40 -10.25
CA MET A 40 18.16 41.91 -11.17
C MET A 40 19.49 42.67 -11.09
N GLY A 41 19.57 43.74 -10.29
CA GLY A 41 20.77 44.56 -10.13
C GLY A 41 21.05 45.54 -11.28
N TYR A 42 20.08 45.79 -12.16
CA TYR A 42 20.17 46.83 -13.19
C TYR A 42 19.79 48.22 -12.67
N ASP A 43 19.11 48.26 -11.52
CA ASP A 43 18.72 49.47 -10.82
C ASP A 43 18.89 49.31 -9.30
N SER A 44 18.73 50.39 -8.51
CA SER A 44 18.96 50.36 -7.07
C SER A 44 18.03 51.29 -6.30
N GLY A 45 17.72 50.95 -5.04
CA GLY A 45 16.87 51.75 -4.17
C GLY A 45 15.41 51.28 -4.16
N LYS A 46 14.50 52.20 -3.87
CA LYS A 46 13.05 51.96 -3.99
C LYS A 46 12.61 52.36 -5.41
N PRO A 47 11.59 51.71 -6.01
CA PRO A 47 11.04 52.13 -7.30
C PRO A 47 10.74 53.64 -7.30
N ASP A 48 11.47 54.42 -8.10
CA ASP A 48 11.37 55.87 -8.24
C ASP A 48 10.91 56.33 -9.65
N GLY A 49 10.53 55.37 -10.49
CA GLY A 49 9.95 55.52 -11.81
C GLY A 49 10.96 55.60 -12.94
N LYS A 50 12.23 55.22 -12.72
CA LYS A 50 13.30 55.39 -13.71
C LYS A 50 14.51 54.50 -13.45
N VAL A 51 15.25 54.15 -14.50
CA VAL A 51 16.52 53.42 -14.41
C VAL A 51 17.62 54.17 -15.15
N LEU A 52 18.87 54.11 -14.68
CA LEU A 52 19.99 54.70 -15.40
C LEU A 52 20.14 54.02 -16.77
N THR A 53 20.00 54.76 -17.87
CA THR A 53 19.96 54.18 -19.23
C THR A 53 21.24 53.39 -19.56
N ALA A 54 22.39 53.84 -19.07
CA ALA A 54 23.66 53.13 -19.24
C ALA A 54 23.68 51.72 -18.61
N SER A 55 22.91 51.49 -17.54
CA SER A 55 22.83 50.19 -16.85
C SER A 55 22.07 49.13 -17.65
N ILE A 56 21.16 49.55 -18.53
CA ILE A 56 20.32 48.66 -19.35
C ILE A 56 20.77 48.54 -20.81
N ALA A 57 21.61 49.46 -21.29
CA ALA A 57 22.00 49.56 -22.71
C ALA A 57 22.66 48.29 -23.29
N ASN A 58 23.36 47.51 -22.47
CA ASN A 58 24.06 46.28 -22.86
C ASN A 58 23.30 44.99 -22.50
N VAL A 59 22.09 45.09 -21.95
CA VAL A 59 21.29 43.94 -21.57
C VAL A 59 20.76 43.26 -22.83
N LYS A 60 21.18 42.00 -23.04
CA LYS A 60 20.81 41.19 -24.20
C LYS A 60 19.60 40.31 -23.97
N ARG A 61 19.39 39.92 -22.71
CA ARG A 61 18.29 39.07 -22.29
C ARG A 61 17.61 39.68 -21.09
N LEU A 62 16.30 39.84 -21.17
CA LEU A 62 15.47 40.33 -20.08
C LEU A 62 14.31 39.38 -19.87
N ASP A 63 14.23 38.77 -18.68
CA ASP A 63 13.11 37.91 -18.29
C ASP A 63 12.35 38.52 -17.11
N ILE A 64 11.21 39.09 -17.45
CA ILE A 64 10.30 39.79 -16.56
C ILE A 64 8.92 39.12 -16.59
N SER A 65 8.90 37.81 -16.87
CA SER A 65 7.67 37.02 -16.96
C SER A 65 7.03 36.82 -15.59
N LYS A 66 5.68 36.84 -15.52
CA LYS A 66 4.89 36.57 -14.30
C LYS A 66 5.16 37.54 -13.15
N LYS A 67 5.36 38.82 -13.47
CA LYS A 67 5.72 39.87 -12.50
C LYS A 67 4.61 40.87 -12.22
N ASN A 68 3.39 40.60 -12.71
CA ASN A 68 2.24 41.50 -12.61
C ASN A 68 2.48 42.89 -13.25
N ILE A 69 3.35 42.96 -14.25
CA ILE A 69 3.67 44.20 -14.96
C ILE A 69 2.50 44.56 -15.88
N SER A 70 2.06 45.81 -15.85
CA SER A 70 0.96 46.32 -16.66
C SER A 70 1.42 47.28 -17.76
N ASP A 71 2.59 47.92 -17.58
CA ASP A 71 3.21 48.84 -18.54
C ASP A 71 4.73 48.55 -18.70
N LEU A 72 5.18 48.38 -19.95
CA LEU A 72 6.60 48.19 -20.30
C LEU A 72 7.23 49.41 -20.96
N THR A 73 6.65 50.59 -20.78
CA THR A 73 7.30 51.84 -21.16
C THR A 73 8.72 51.89 -20.61
N GLY A 74 9.68 52.18 -21.50
CA GLY A 74 11.12 52.17 -21.22
C GLY A 74 11.85 50.95 -21.79
N ILE A 75 11.14 49.88 -22.18
CA ILE A 75 11.74 48.71 -22.84
C ILE A 75 12.46 49.08 -24.15
N GLN A 76 12.01 50.15 -24.82
CA GLN A 76 12.58 50.68 -26.06
C GLN A 76 14.06 51.10 -25.92
N ASP A 77 14.52 51.44 -24.70
CA ASP A 77 15.91 51.85 -24.45
C ASP A 77 16.86 50.67 -24.18
N PHE A 78 16.35 49.44 -24.14
CA PHE A 78 17.17 48.22 -24.13
C PHE A 78 17.66 47.90 -25.55
N GLU A 79 18.59 48.73 -26.06
CA GLU A 79 19.05 48.72 -27.46
C GLU A 79 19.73 47.41 -27.87
N SER A 80 20.43 46.75 -26.95
CA SER A 80 21.12 45.48 -27.20
C SER A 80 20.23 44.24 -27.03
N LEU A 81 18.94 44.40 -26.74
CA LEU A 81 18.05 43.30 -26.38
C LEU A 81 17.78 42.37 -27.57
N THR A 82 18.21 41.13 -27.43
CA THR A 82 18.00 40.06 -28.41
C THR A 82 16.93 39.07 -27.97
N GLU A 83 16.68 38.97 -26.66
CA GLU A 83 15.71 38.06 -26.04
C GLU A 83 14.87 38.80 -25.00
N LEU A 84 13.55 38.86 -25.21
CA LEU A 84 12.60 39.43 -24.26
C LEU A 84 11.56 38.39 -23.87
N PHE A 85 11.50 38.08 -22.57
CA PHE A 85 10.47 37.25 -21.96
C PHE A 85 9.62 38.12 -21.03
N CYS A 86 8.42 38.48 -21.47
CA CYS A 86 7.46 39.29 -20.73
C CYS A 86 6.09 38.63 -20.61
N GLY A 87 6.04 37.30 -20.74
CA GLY A 87 4.80 36.53 -20.67
C GLY A 87 4.19 36.43 -19.26
N GLY A 88 2.89 36.16 -19.16
CA GLY A 88 2.18 36.02 -17.88
C GLY A 88 2.02 37.34 -17.11
N ASN A 89 1.87 38.45 -17.82
CA ASN A 89 1.74 39.79 -17.25
C ASN A 89 0.36 40.39 -17.59
N LYS A 90 0.17 41.69 -17.35
CA LYS A 90 -1.09 42.40 -17.56
C LYS A 90 -0.99 43.41 -18.72
N LEU A 91 -0.04 43.20 -19.63
CA LEU A 91 0.26 44.15 -20.70
C LEU A 91 -0.92 44.28 -21.65
N THR A 92 -1.35 45.51 -21.88
CA THR A 92 -2.38 45.82 -22.90
C THR A 92 -1.78 46.39 -24.18
N LYS A 93 -0.53 46.86 -24.10
CA LYS A 93 0.29 47.37 -25.20
C LYS A 93 1.73 46.91 -24.99
N LEU A 94 2.45 46.73 -26.09
CA LEU A 94 3.87 46.39 -26.09
C LEU A 94 4.51 47.08 -27.31
N ASP A 95 5.36 48.06 -27.05
CA ASP A 95 6.10 48.80 -28.07
C ASP A 95 7.55 48.33 -28.10
N LEU A 96 7.91 47.64 -29.18
CA LEU A 96 9.24 47.09 -29.43
C LEU A 96 9.93 47.76 -30.62
N SER A 97 9.44 48.93 -31.04
CA SER A 97 9.87 49.60 -32.27
C SER A 97 11.36 49.95 -32.30
N LYS A 98 12.03 50.03 -31.15
CA LYS A 98 13.47 50.31 -31.01
C LYS A 98 14.32 49.08 -30.72
N ASN A 99 13.71 47.97 -30.30
CA ASN A 99 14.41 46.72 -30.00
C ASN A 99 14.63 45.90 -31.29
N THR A 100 15.29 46.51 -32.28
CA THR A 100 15.44 45.94 -33.63
C THR A 100 16.34 44.71 -33.69
N ALA A 101 17.17 44.51 -32.66
CA ALA A 101 18.02 43.33 -32.48
C ALA A 101 17.27 42.09 -31.95
N LEU A 102 15.97 42.20 -31.61
CA LEU A 102 15.17 41.08 -31.09
C LEU A 102 15.15 39.91 -32.07
N THR A 103 15.59 38.76 -31.57
CA THR A 103 15.56 37.47 -32.25
C THR A 103 14.55 36.51 -31.60
N ASN A 104 14.28 36.70 -30.31
CA ASN A 104 13.33 35.89 -29.54
C ASN A 104 12.41 36.81 -28.73
N LEU A 105 11.11 36.75 -29.03
CA LEU A 105 10.08 37.47 -28.29
C LEU A 105 9.09 36.47 -27.71
N ASP A 106 8.97 36.52 -26.38
CA ASP A 106 7.91 35.85 -25.65
C ASP A 106 7.06 36.86 -24.87
N CYS A 107 5.84 37.08 -25.35
CA CYS A 107 4.82 37.92 -24.73
C CYS A 107 3.50 37.15 -24.48
N PHE A 108 3.56 35.83 -24.28
CA PHE A 108 2.38 34.99 -24.05
C PHE A 108 1.60 35.41 -22.78
N ASP A 109 0.31 35.04 -22.68
CA ASP A 109 -0.52 35.27 -21.46
C ASP A 109 -0.47 36.72 -20.97
N ASN A 110 -0.94 37.61 -21.84
CA ASN A 110 -1.10 39.03 -21.59
C ASN A 110 -2.49 39.47 -22.08
N ARG A 111 -2.71 40.77 -22.23
CA ARG A 111 -3.98 41.36 -22.69
C ARG A 111 -3.78 42.19 -23.96
N LEU A 112 -2.78 41.85 -24.77
CA LEU A 112 -2.44 42.58 -25.98
C LEU A 112 -3.56 42.44 -27.01
N LYS A 113 -4.08 43.57 -27.47
CA LYS A 113 -5.06 43.63 -28.57
C LYS A 113 -4.39 43.76 -29.94
N SER A 114 -3.17 44.28 -29.96
CA SER A 114 -2.32 44.40 -31.13
C SER A 114 -0.86 44.20 -30.74
N LEU A 115 -0.06 43.74 -31.71
CA LEU A 115 1.37 43.57 -31.58
C LEU A 115 2.02 43.98 -32.90
N ASN A 116 2.82 45.06 -32.88
CA ASN A 116 3.51 45.55 -34.06
C ASN A 116 4.97 45.07 -34.04
N LEU A 117 5.34 44.25 -35.02
CA LEU A 117 6.67 43.66 -35.15
C LEU A 117 7.42 44.09 -36.41
N THR A 118 6.93 45.12 -37.10
CA THR A 118 7.47 45.59 -38.39
C THR A 118 8.94 45.99 -38.33
N GLN A 119 9.44 46.45 -37.17
CA GLN A 119 10.84 46.83 -36.97
C GLN A 119 11.71 45.66 -36.46
N ASN A 120 11.11 44.59 -35.95
CA ASN A 120 11.83 43.46 -35.35
C ASN A 120 12.14 42.38 -36.41
N THR A 121 12.73 42.81 -37.53
CA THR A 121 12.99 41.97 -38.72
C THR A 121 13.98 40.82 -38.47
N ALA A 122 14.72 40.88 -37.35
CA ALA A 122 15.62 39.83 -36.91
C ALA A 122 14.93 38.68 -36.16
N LEU A 123 13.61 38.75 -35.90
CA LEU A 123 12.87 37.73 -35.17
C LEU A 123 12.95 36.36 -35.83
N ILE A 124 13.31 35.37 -35.02
CA ILE A 124 13.40 33.94 -35.36
C ILE A 124 12.31 33.16 -34.60
N TYR A 125 12.06 33.55 -33.35
CA TYR A 125 11.10 32.90 -32.45
C TYR A 125 10.07 33.93 -31.93
N LEU A 126 8.78 33.65 -32.13
CA LEU A 126 7.69 34.48 -31.62
C LEU A 126 6.67 33.65 -30.85
N ARG A 127 6.52 33.95 -29.56
CA ARG A 127 5.45 33.43 -28.69
C ARG A 127 4.55 34.56 -28.24
N CYS A 128 3.36 34.66 -28.83
CA CYS A 128 2.35 35.66 -28.50
C CYS A 128 0.97 35.03 -28.23
N PHE A 129 0.95 33.75 -27.85
CA PHE A 129 -0.28 33.01 -27.56
C PHE A 129 -0.97 33.52 -26.28
N ASN A 130 -2.25 33.17 -26.11
CA ASN A 130 -3.09 33.61 -24.98
C ASN A 130 -3.11 35.14 -24.79
N ASN A 131 -3.52 35.84 -25.83
CA ASN A 131 -3.71 37.29 -25.85
C ASN A 131 -5.08 37.62 -26.46
N LEU A 132 -5.30 38.88 -26.82
CA LEU A 132 -6.54 39.36 -27.43
C LEU A 132 -6.30 39.87 -28.86
N LEU A 133 -5.27 39.35 -29.55
CA LEU A 133 -4.88 39.82 -30.88
C LEU A 133 -5.99 39.49 -31.89
N THR A 134 -6.47 40.50 -32.61
CA THR A 134 -7.42 40.32 -33.73
C THR A 134 -6.72 40.23 -35.08
N ALA A 135 -5.48 40.72 -35.17
CA ALA A 135 -4.62 40.62 -36.34
C ALA A 135 -3.16 40.50 -35.88
N LEU A 136 -2.35 39.83 -36.71
CA LEU A 136 -0.91 39.67 -36.51
C LEU A 136 -0.21 39.72 -37.86
N ASP A 137 0.57 40.77 -38.11
CA ASP A 137 1.40 40.90 -39.31
C ASP A 137 2.83 40.46 -39.00
N VAL A 138 3.25 39.35 -39.64
CA VAL A 138 4.60 38.78 -39.55
C VAL A 138 5.34 38.84 -40.88
N THR A 139 4.82 39.58 -41.86
CA THR A 139 5.33 39.58 -43.25
C THR A 139 6.74 40.16 -43.37
N GLN A 140 7.13 41.04 -42.43
CA GLN A 140 8.48 41.61 -42.36
C GLN A 140 9.47 40.72 -41.61
N ASN A 141 8.99 39.74 -40.84
CA ASN A 141 9.80 38.86 -40.01
C ASN A 141 10.24 37.61 -40.82
N THR A 142 10.91 37.84 -41.94
CA THR A 142 11.28 36.78 -42.91
C THR A 142 12.21 35.70 -42.35
N LYS A 143 12.85 35.96 -41.20
CA LYS A 143 13.69 35.01 -40.47
C LYS A 143 12.93 34.13 -39.47
N LEU A 144 11.61 34.30 -39.35
CA LEU A 144 10.78 33.57 -38.41
C LEU A 144 10.73 32.09 -38.77
N SER A 145 11.31 31.24 -37.90
CA SER A 145 11.29 29.78 -38.03
C SER A 145 10.23 29.15 -37.13
N GLU A 146 9.82 29.81 -36.04
CA GLU A 146 8.81 29.32 -35.12
C GLU A 146 7.80 30.41 -34.74
N LEU A 147 6.51 30.12 -34.92
CA LEU A 147 5.40 31.03 -34.63
C LEU A 147 4.35 30.36 -33.75
N PHE A 148 4.20 30.84 -32.51
CA PHE A 148 3.17 30.44 -31.57
C PHE A 148 2.21 31.61 -31.30
N CYS A 149 1.08 31.61 -32.00
CA CYS A 149 0.05 32.65 -31.93
C CYS A 149 -1.34 32.10 -31.55
N SER A 150 -1.38 30.93 -30.92
CA SER A 150 -2.61 30.26 -30.49
C SER A 150 -3.39 31.04 -29.42
N SER A 151 -4.66 30.67 -29.20
CA SER A 151 -5.53 31.27 -28.17
C SER A 151 -5.61 32.80 -28.28
N ASN A 152 -5.94 33.29 -29.48
CA ASN A 152 -6.15 34.71 -29.80
C ASN A 152 -7.51 34.86 -30.51
N LYS A 153 -7.73 35.98 -31.19
CA LYS A 153 -8.94 36.26 -31.99
C LYS A 153 -8.59 36.51 -33.45
N LEU A 154 -7.56 35.84 -33.97
CA LEU A 154 -7.13 36.02 -35.35
C LEU A 154 -8.18 35.45 -36.31
N GLU A 155 -8.69 36.29 -37.20
CA GLU A 155 -9.57 35.88 -38.29
C GLU A 155 -8.78 35.48 -39.55
N THR A 156 -7.60 36.08 -39.73
CA THR A 156 -6.67 35.78 -40.82
C THR A 156 -5.24 35.73 -40.29
N LEU A 157 -4.38 34.98 -40.98
CA LEU A 157 -2.95 34.90 -40.70
C LEU A 157 -2.20 34.70 -42.02
N ASP A 158 -1.36 35.68 -42.38
CA ASP A 158 -0.49 35.61 -43.56
C ASP A 158 0.94 35.24 -43.14
N VAL A 159 1.35 34.02 -43.50
CA VAL A 159 2.71 33.49 -43.29
C VAL A 159 3.47 33.30 -44.61
N SER A 160 2.99 33.90 -45.70
CA SER A 160 3.54 33.69 -47.06
C SER A 160 4.98 34.18 -47.23
N LYS A 161 5.45 35.08 -46.37
CA LYS A 161 6.83 35.60 -46.37
C LYS A 161 7.77 34.86 -45.43
N ASN A 162 7.25 33.96 -44.58
CA ASN A 162 8.03 33.19 -43.61
C ASN A 162 8.38 31.82 -44.21
N SER A 163 9.08 31.80 -45.35
CA SER A 163 9.33 30.57 -46.11
C SER A 163 10.22 29.55 -45.38
N ILE A 164 10.92 29.98 -44.33
CA ILE A 164 11.74 29.13 -43.46
C ILE A 164 11.00 28.65 -42.21
N LEU A 165 9.68 28.88 -42.12
CA LEU A 165 8.85 28.48 -40.97
C LEU A 165 8.82 26.95 -40.84
N ILE A 166 9.29 26.46 -39.69
CA ILE A 166 9.39 25.04 -39.33
C ILE A 166 8.20 24.64 -38.46
N GLU A 167 7.80 25.52 -37.52
CA GLU A 167 6.70 25.30 -36.57
C GLU A 167 5.66 26.42 -36.63
N LEU A 168 4.40 26.04 -36.79
CA LEU A 168 3.26 26.97 -36.77
C LEU A 168 2.15 26.48 -35.84
N PHE A 169 1.95 27.21 -34.75
CA PHE A 169 0.97 26.92 -33.71
C PHE A 169 -0.04 28.07 -33.66
N CYS A 170 -1.14 27.92 -34.38
CA CYS A 170 -2.19 28.94 -34.55
C CYS A 170 -3.58 28.44 -34.12
N PHE A 171 -3.63 27.38 -33.31
CA PHE A 171 -4.86 26.80 -32.79
C PHE A 171 -5.65 27.76 -31.87
N GLN A 172 -6.94 27.49 -31.64
CA GLN A 172 -7.82 28.35 -30.82
C GLN A 172 -7.84 29.81 -31.30
N ASN A 173 -8.12 30.00 -32.59
CA ASN A 173 -8.36 31.29 -33.23
C ASN A 173 -9.70 31.24 -33.98
N GLN A 174 -9.94 32.19 -34.88
CA GLN A 174 -11.15 32.28 -35.71
C GLN A 174 -10.81 32.17 -37.19
N LEU A 175 -9.73 31.46 -37.52
CA LEU A 175 -9.22 31.35 -38.88
C LEU A 175 -10.23 30.58 -39.75
N THR A 176 -10.69 31.20 -40.83
CA THR A 176 -11.56 30.56 -41.83
C THR A 176 -10.77 29.97 -43.00
N SER A 177 -9.54 30.44 -43.21
CA SER A 177 -8.58 29.93 -44.18
C SER A 177 -7.15 30.08 -43.66
N LEU A 178 -6.25 29.23 -44.15
CA LEU A 178 -4.82 29.29 -43.83
C LEU A 178 -4.02 28.88 -45.07
N ASN A 179 -3.26 29.81 -45.64
CA ASN A 179 -2.44 29.56 -46.83
C ASN A 179 -1.00 29.23 -46.43
N LEU A 180 -0.57 28.01 -46.74
CA LEU A 180 0.77 27.48 -46.38
C LEU A 180 1.64 27.16 -47.60
N HIS A 181 1.25 27.63 -48.79
CA HIS A 181 1.90 27.26 -50.06
C HIS A 181 3.41 27.61 -50.10
N GLN A 182 3.82 28.67 -49.42
CA GLN A 182 5.22 29.12 -49.40
C GLN A 182 6.06 28.47 -48.27
N ASN A 183 5.42 27.84 -47.28
CA ASN A 183 6.08 27.29 -46.09
C ASN A 183 6.54 25.84 -46.33
N LYS A 184 7.37 25.64 -47.35
CA LYS A 184 7.76 24.30 -47.86
C LYS A 184 8.57 23.47 -46.85
N VAL A 185 9.25 24.15 -45.93
CA VAL A 185 10.07 23.49 -44.89
C VAL A 185 9.28 23.17 -43.61
N LEU A 186 7.98 23.48 -43.57
CA LEU A 186 7.13 23.28 -42.40
C LEU A 186 7.10 21.80 -41.99
N GLN A 187 7.38 21.55 -40.70
CA GLN A 187 7.43 20.21 -40.11
C GLN A 187 6.31 19.99 -39.09
N TYR A 188 5.89 21.03 -38.37
CA TYR A 188 4.88 20.95 -37.32
C TYR A 188 3.79 22.00 -37.55
N LEU A 189 2.56 21.53 -37.71
CA LEU A 189 1.38 22.40 -37.85
C LEU A 189 0.32 22.04 -36.81
N GLN A 190 -0.01 23.00 -35.94
CA GLN A 190 -1.15 22.94 -35.04
C GLN A 190 -2.12 24.09 -35.35
N CYS A 191 -3.21 23.78 -36.04
CA CYS A 191 -4.25 24.73 -36.44
C CYS A 191 -5.65 24.32 -35.96
N PHE A 192 -5.73 23.48 -34.93
CA PHE A 192 -6.98 22.99 -34.38
C PHE A 192 -7.85 24.08 -33.72
N ASN A 193 -9.14 23.80 -33.51
CA ASN A 193 -10.11 24.73 -32.91
C ASN A 193 -10.12 26.10 -33.62
N ASN A 194 -10.38 26.05 -34.93
CA ASN A 194 -10.57 27.17 -35.83
C ASN A 194 -11.82 26.91 -36.68
N GLU A 195 -12.06 27.73 -37.69
CA GLU A 195 -13.23 27.68 -38.58
C GLU A 195 -12.84 27.24 -40.00
N LEU A 196 -11.74 26.48 -40.15
CA LEU A 196 -11.20 26.09 -41.45
C LEU A 196 -12.15 25.12 -42.15
N THR A 197 -12.54 25.45 -43.38
CA THR A 197 -13.36 24.58 -44.25
C THR A 197 -12.53 23.76 -45.22
N SER A 198 -11.30 24.19 -45.50
CA SER A 198 -10.31 23.50 -46.31
C SER A 198 -8.89 23.79 -45.81
N LEU A 199 -7.97 22.88 -46.10
CA LEU A 199 -6.56 23.01 -45.75
C LEU A 199 -5.72 22.36 -46.85
N ASP A 200 -5.05 23.16 -47.67
CA ASP A 200 -4.13 22.68 -48.71
C ASP A 200 -2.71 22.53 -48.16
N LEU A 201 -2.23 21.28 -48.14
CA LEU A 201 -0.90 20.90 -47.64
C LEU A 201 0.00 20.36 -48.74
N SER A 202 -0.37 20.54 -50.02
CA SER A 202 0.30 19.94 -51.17
C SER A 202 1.77 20.36 -51.34
N GLN A 203 2.15 21.53 -50.81
CA GLN A 203 3.52 22.04 -50.85
C GLN A 203 4.34 21.76 -49.58
N ASN A 204 3.70 21.29 -48.50
CA ASN A 204 4.34 21.09 -47.20
C ASN A 204 4.86 19.64 -47.10
N THR A 205 5.74 19.25 -48.02
CA THR A 205 6.22 17.86 -48.15
C THR A 205 7.08 17.37 -46.97
N ASN A 206 7.62 18.30 -46.18
CA ASN A 206 8.39 18.01 -44.96
C ASN A 206 7.51 17.83 -43.71
N LEU A 207 6.19 17.96 -43.83
CA LEU A 207 5.29 17.92 -42.69
C LEU A 207 5.35 16.55 -41.98
N ALA A 208 5.72 16.57 -40.71
CA ALA A 208 5.88 15.41 -39.84
C ALA A 208 4.75 15.29 -38.82
N THR A 209 4.17 16.41 -38.39
CA THR A 209 3.09 16.49 -37.40
C THR A 209 1.98 17.42 -37.88
N LEU A 210 0.74 16.93 -37.87
CA LEU A 210 -0.46 17.70 -38.20
C LEU A 210 -1.54 17.54 -37.12
N GLU A 211 -1.95 18.66 -36.53
CA GLU A 211 -3.11 18.76 -35.64
C GLU A 211 -4.08 19.80 -36.17
N CYS A 212 -5.19 19.34 -36.74
CA CYS A 212 -6.23 20.15 -37.36
C CYS A 212 -7.64 19.79 -36.87
N GLN A 213 -7.74 19.15 -35.71
CA GLN A 213 -9.01 18.79 -35.05
C GLN A 213 -9.89 20.02 -34.75
N TYR A 214 -11.18 19.82 -34.47
CA TYR A 214 -12.13 20.91 -34.17
C TYR A 214 -12.14 22.00 -35.25
N ASN A 215 -12.31 21.59 -36.51
CA ASN A 215 -12.49 22.49 -37.65
C ASN A 215 -13.73 22.05 -38.45
N LYS A 216 -13.93 22.62 -39.64
CA LYS A 216 -15.04 22.30 -40.54
C LYS A 216 -14.54 21.65 -41.84
N LEU A 217 -13.43 20.92 -41.78
CA LEU A 217 -12.82 20.30 -42.96
C LEU A 217 -13.74 19.20 -43.50
N THR A 218 -14.09 19.30 -44.77
CA THR A 218 -14.87 18.26 -45.48
C THR A 218 -13.98 17.28 -46.23
N GLN A 219 -12.76 17.69 -46.55
CA GLN A 219 -11.73 16.89 -47.19
C GLN A 219 -10.34 17.26 -46.66
N LEU A 220 -9.43 16.29 -46.67
CA LEU A 220 -8.03 16.48 -46.30
C LEU A 220 -7.16 15.58 -47.18
N ASN A 221 -6.37 16.20 -48.07
CA ASN A 221 -5.47 15.48 -48.97
C ASN A 221 -4.05 15.46 -48.41
N LEU A 222 -3.57 14.27 -48.05
CA LEU A 222 -2.25 14.06 -47.43
C LEU A 222 -1.23 13.38 -48.35
N THR A 223 -1.56 13.23 -49.64
CA THR A 223 -0.76 12.41 -50.58
C THR A 223 0.67 12.90 -50.78
N GLN A 224 0.94 14.19 -50.57
CA GLN A 224 2.27 14.79 -50.70
C GLN A 224 3.05 14.82 -49.37
N ASN A 225 2.38 14.59 -48.24
CA ASN A 225 2.97 14.69 -46.90
C ASN A 225 3.55 13.34 -46.45
N ILE A 226 4.50 12.81 -47.25
CA ILE A 226 5.03 11.45 -47.10
C ILE A 226 5.79 11.20 -45.80
N ASN A 227 6.22 12.27 -45.12
CA ASN A 227 6.95 12.24 -43.85
C ASN A 227 6.04 12.27 -42.61
N LEU A 228 4.72 12.32 -42.80
CA LEU A 228 3.76 12.49 -41.70
C LEU A 228 3.83 11.30 -40.74
N GLY A 229 4.17 11.57 -39.49
CA GLY A 229 4.30 10.58 -38.42
C GLY A 229 3.17 10.67 -37.39
N TYR A 230 2.55 11.83 -37.25
CA TYR A 230 1.49 12.10 -36.26
C TYR A 230 0.37 12.93 -36.90
N LEU A 231 -0.87 12.44 -36.79
CA LEU A 231 -2.06 13.09 -37.33
C LEU A 231 -3.20 13.10 -36.30
N GLN A 232 -3.71 14.29 -36.01
CA GLN A 232 -5.00 14.49 -35.35
C GLN A 232 -5.91 15.34 -36.25
N CYS A 233 -6.98 14.75 -36.74
CA CYS A 233 -8.00 15.39 -37.56
C CYS A 233 -9.44 15.08 -37.08
N PHE A 234 -9.57 14.68 -35.82
CA PHE A 234 -10.86 14.39 -35.20
C PHE A 234 -11.75 15.64 -35.08
N ASP A 235 -13.05 15.47 -34.85
CA ASP A 235 -14.01 16.59 -34.76
C ASP A 235 -13.98 17.49 -36.02
N ASN A 236 -14.13 16.87 -37.19
CA ASN A 236 -14.26 17.52 -38.49
C ASN A 236 -15.47 16.94 -39.26
N GLN A 237 -15.58 17.23 -40.56
CA GLN A 237 -16.67 16.77 -41.44
C GLN A 237 -16.15 15.88 -42.57
N LEU A 238 -15.05 15.17 -42.35
CA LEU A 238 -14.40 14.35 -43.38
C LEU A 238 -15.27 13.15 -43.75
N THR A 239 -15.56 12.99 -45.04
CA THR A 239 -16.31 11.82 -45.56
C THR A 239 -15.39 10.71 -46.06
N ALA A 240 -14.16 11.06 -46.43
CA ALA A 240 -13.11 10.13 -46.81
C ALA A 240 -11.73 10.72 -46.50
N ILE A 241 -10.77 9.84 -46.21
CA ILE A 241 -9.36 10.18 -46.06
C ILE A 241 -8.51 9.01 -46.53
N SER A 242 -7.39 9.29 -47.19
CA SER A 242 -6.47 8.25 -47.68
C SER A 242 -5.10 8.42 -47.03
N PHE A 243 -4.53 7.31 -46.56
CA PHE A 243 -3.20 7.26 -45.96
C PHE A 243 -2.18 6.52 -46.85
N SER A 244 -2.51 6.32 -48.13
CA SER A 244 -1.77 5.45 -49.05
C SER A 244 -0.31 5.83 -49.31
N LYS A 245 0.07 7.06 -48.99
CA LYS A 245 1.44 7.58 -49.16
C LYS A 245 2.12 7.90 -47.82
N ASN A 246 1.43 7.76 -46.69
CA ASN A 246 1.87 8.23 -45.38
C ASN A 246 2.39 7.06 -44.53
N ASN A 247 3.37 6.33 -45.05
CA ASN A 247 3.85 5.06 -44.47
C ASN A 247 4.57 5.24 -43.12
N THR A 248 4.94 6.47 -42.77
CA THR A 248 5.62 6.83 -41.52
C THR A 248 4.67 7.07 -40.35
N LEU A 249 3.35 7.08 -40.58
CA LEU A 249 2.34 7.35 -39.56
C LEU A 249 2.46 6.35 -38.40
N LYS A 250 2.59 6.88 -37.19
CA LYS A 250 2.62 6.15 -35.92
C LYS A 250 1.36 6.40 -35.10
N THR A 251 0.74 7.56 -35.27
CA THR A 251 -0.48 7.92 -34.54
C THR A 251 -1.45 8.57 -35.51
N ILE A 252 -2.70 8.09 -35.50
CA ILE A 252 -3.80 8.63 -36.28
C ILE A 252 -4.99 8.79 -35.34
N ASP A 253 -5.55 9.99 -35.23
CA ASP A 253 -6.88 10.19 -34.66
C ASP A 253 -7.77 10.94 -35.65
N CYS A 254 -8.72 10.20 -36.23
CA CYS A 254 -9.75 10.69 -37.15
C CYS A 254 -11.16 10.50 -36.58
N SER A 255 -11.29 10.47 -35.25
CA SER A 255 -12.57 10.29 -34.55
C SER A 255 -13.57 11.41 -34.82
N ASN A 256 -14.86 11.16 -34.60
CA ASN A 256 -15.95 12.11 -34.82
C ASN A 256 -15.90 12.81 -36.19
N ASN A 257 -15.92 12.01 -37.25
CA ASN A 257 -16.02 12.42 -38.65
C ASN A 257 -17.17 11.63 -39.32
N GLN A 258 -17.24 11.64 -40.65
CA GLN A 258 -18.27 10.96 -41.46
C GLN A 258 -17.64 9.85 -42.34
N LEU A 259 -16.55 9.23 -41.87
CA LEU A 259 -15.82 8.23 -42.65
C LEU A 259 -16.62 6.94 -42.77
N THR A 260 -16.74 6.43 -44.00
CA THR A 260 -17.44 5.15 -44.29
C THR A 260 -16.49 3.97 -44.47
N ALA A 261 -15.23 4.26 -44.78
CA ALA A 261 -14.16 3.27 -44.93
C ALA A 261 -12.83 3.86 -44.44
N LEU A 262 -11.94 2.98 -43.99
CA LEU A 262 -10.60 3.32 -43.54
C LEU A 262 -9.64 2.23 -43.98
N ASP A 263 -8.76 2.54 -44.94
CA ASP A 263 -7.69 1.65 -45.38
C ASP A 263 -6.39 2.03 -44.67
N LEU A 264 -5.89 1.09 -43.86
CA LEU A 264 -4.66 1.22 -43.08
C LEU A 264 -3.57 0.23 -43.54
N SER A 265 -3.80 -0.51 -44.64
CA SER A 265 -2.85 -1.49 -45.15
C SER A 265 -1.42 -0.96 -45.42
N PRO A 266 -1.21 0.32 -45.78
CA PRO A 266 0.13 0.88 -46.00
C PRO A 266 0.84 1.28 -44.69
N ASN A 267 0.12 1.44 -43.58
CA ASN A 267 0.58 2.12 -42.37
C ASN A 267 1.18 1.15 -41.33
N LYS A 268 2.18 0.35 -41.73
CA LYS A 268 2.78 -0.71 -40.90
C LYS A 268 3.46 -0.22 -39.60
N ALA A 269 3.80 1.07 -39.56
CA ALA A 269 4.41 1.73 -38.39
C ALA A 269 3.39 2.25 -37.36
N LEU A 270 2.08 2.12 -37.64
CA LEU A 270 1.00 2.60 -36.80
C LEU A 270 1.04 1.95 -35.42
N LYS A 271 0.97 2.77 -34.38
CA LYS A 271 0.98 2.38 -32.97
C LYS A 271 -0.35 2.69 -32.30
N ASP A 272 -0.95 3.84 -32.60
CA ASP A 272 -2.17 4.29 -31.92
C ASP A 272 -3.20 4.78 -32.96
N LEU A 273 -4.44 4.29 -32.83
CA LEU A 273 -5.54 4.61 -33.75
C LEU A 273 -6.80 5.07 -33.00
N GLY A 274 -7.24 6.30 -33.26
CA GLY A 274 -8.57 6.80 -32.93
C GLY A 274 -9.44 6.89 -34.18
N CYS A 275 -10.54 6.13 -34.24
CA CYS A 275 -11.52 6.21 -35.31
C CYS A 275 -12.97 6.14 -34.79
N ARG A 276 -13.17 6.45 -33.50
CA ARG A 276 -14.46 6.46 -32.82
C ARG A 276 -15.46 7.38 -33.52
N LYS A 277 -16.76 7.06 -33.44
CA LYS A 277 -17.85 7.95 -33.89
C LYS A 277 -17.70 8.32 -35.37
N ASN A 278 -17.57 7.30 -36.20
CA ASN A 278 -17.62 7.38 -37.67
C ASN A 278 -18.77 6.49 -38.18
N GLN A 279 -18.77 6.19 -39.49
CA GLN A 279 -19.77 5.34 -40.15
C GLN A 279 -19.12 4.07 -40.73
N LEU A 280 -18.05 3.56 -40.08
CA LEU A 280 -17.30 2.41 -40.56
C LEU A 280 -18.13 1.13 -40.40
N LYS A 281 -18.21 0.32 -41.47
CA LYS A 281 -18.87 -1.00 -41.47
C LYS A 281 -17.93 -2.16 -41.22
N THR A 282 -16.68 -2.00 -41.64
CA THR A 282 -15.63 -3.00 -41.48
C THR A 282 -14.35 -2.28 -41.08
N LEU A 283 -13.53 -2.92 -40.27
CA LEU A 283 -12.20 -2.42 -39.95
C LEU A 283 -11.20 -3.58 -39.97
N ASP A 284 -10.25 -3.49 -40.91
CA ASP A 284 -9.15 -4.45 -41.02
C ASP A 284 -7.85 -3.81 -40.54
N LEU A 285 -7.41 -4.24 -39.36
CA LEU A 285 -6.16 -3.81 -38.75
C LEU A 285 -5.03 -4.79 -39.02
N SER A 286 -5.26 -5.87 -39.77
CA SER A 286 -4.33 -6.98 -39.84
C SER A 286 -3.00 -6.70 -40.53
N ASN A 287 -2.88 -5.52 -41.12
CA ASN A 287 -1.65 -5.01 -41.72
C ASN A 287 -0.89 -4.02 -40.81
N SER A 288 -1.28 -3.92 -39.53
CA SER A 288 -0.74 -2.97 -38.54
C SER A 288 0.00 -3.68 -37.39
N PRO A 289 1.12 -4.39 -37.65
CA PRO A 289 1.79 -5.22 -36.64
C PRO A 289 2.43 -4.43 -35.49
N SER A 290 2.58 -3.11 -35.66
CA SER A 290 3.12 -2.22 -34.62
C SER A 290 2.05 -1.66 -33.68
N LEU A 291 0.76 -1.95 -33.93
CA LEU A 291 -0.37 -1.35 -33.24
C LEU A 291 -0.38 -1.75 -31.76
N LYS A 292 -0.42 -0.75 -30.89
CA LYS A 292 -0.44 -0.85 -29.43
C LYS A 292 -1.82 -0.65 -28.85
N GLY A 293 -2.68 0.13 -29.51
CA GLY A 293 -4.07 0.19 -29.12
C GLY A 293 -4.92 1.08 -30.02
N PHE A 294 -6.22 0.91 -29.90
CA PHE A 294 -7.17 1.62 -30.76
C PHE A 294 -8.53 1.86 -30.11
N ASP A 295 -9.23 2.90 -30.57
CA ASP A 295 -10.64 3.15 -30.28
C ASP A 295 -11.42 3.19 -31.59
N CYS A 296 -12.29 2.22 -31.78
CA CYS A 296 -13.25 2.16 -32.89
C CYS A 296 -14.70 2.12 -32.38
N SER A 297 -14.95 2.56 -31.15
CA SER A 297 -16.29 2.61 -30.57
C SER A 297 -17.24 3.53 -31.36
N LYS A 298 -18.55 3.36 -31.18
CA LYS A 298 -19.58 4.18 -31.85
C LYS A 298 -19.47 4.17 -33.39
N ASN A 299 -19.27 3.01 -33.98
CA ASN A 299 -19.30 2.81 -35.44
C ASN A 299 -20.47 1.89 -35.82
N GLN A 300 -20.47 1.38 -37.06
CA GLN A 300 -21.46 0.43 -37.58
C GLN A 300 -20.77 -0.91 -37.93
N LEU A 301 -19.75 -1.31 -37.15
CA LEU A 301 -18.91 -2.45 -37.49
C LEU A 301 -19.71 -3.75 -37.43
N THR A 302 -19.68 -4.54 -38.50
CA THR A 302 -20.15 -5.94 -38.52
C THR A 302 -19.01 -6.92 -38.27
N ASP A 303 -17.81 -6.55 -38.69
CA ASP A 303 -16.59 -7.37 -38.66
C ASP A 303 -15.38 -6.52 -38.28
N LEU A 304 -14.55 -7.06 -37.39
CA LEU A 304 -13.29 -6.48 -36.95
C LEU A 304 -12.17 -7.52 -37.08
N ASN A 305 -11.13 -7.19 -37.84
CA ASN A 305 -9.96 -8.05 -38.02
C ASN A 305 -8.73 -7.42 -37.36
N ILE A 306 -8.21 -8.11 -36.35
CA ILE A 306 -6.99 -7.75 -35.59
C ILE A 306 -5.92 -8.84 -35.66
N LYS A 307 -6.00 -9.76 -36.64
CA LYS A 307 -4.93 -10.72 -36.92
C LYS A 307 -3.61 -10.00 -37.17
N ASN A 308 -2.48 -10.62 -36.88
CA ASN A 308 -1.12 -10.09 -37.03
C ASN A 308 -0.84 -8.79 -36.24
N CYS A 309 -1.58 -8.51 -35.17
CA CYS A 309 -1.38 -7.34 -34.30
C CYS A 309 -0.94 -7.73 -32.88
N PRO A 310 0.26 -8.31 -32.70
CA PRO A 310 0.69 -8.94 -31.44
C PRO A 310 1.03 -7.95 -30.31
N ARG A 311 0.89 -6.64 -30.55
CA ARG A 311 1.30 -5.58 -29.62
C ARG A 311 0.14 -4.80 -29.01
N ILE A 312 -1.09 -5.15 -29.35
CA ILE A 312 -2.28 -4.47 -28.83
C ILE A 312 -2.31 -4.69 -27.30
N SER A 313 -2.52 -3.60 -26.56
CA SER A 313 -2.54 -3.54 -25.09
C SER A 313 -3.86 -2.98 -24.57
N TYR A 314 -4.55 -2.17 -25.39
CA TYR A 314 -5.89 -1.66 -25.13
C TYR A 314 -6.71 -1.59 -26.42
N MET A 315 -8.02 -1.81 -26.31
CA MET A 315 -8.97 -1.64 -27.41
C MET A 315 -10.34 -1.17 -26.87
N PHE A 316 -10.96 -0.22 -27.56
CA PHE A 316 -12.32 0.25 -27.28
C PHE A 316 -13.20 -0.02 -28.49
N VAL A 317 -14.21 -0.89 -28.32
CA VAL A 317 -15.06 -1.41 -29.40
C VAL A 317 -16.55 -1.24 -29.11
N GLU A 318 -16.90 -0.58 -28.02
CA GLU A 318 -18.27 -0.43 -27.54
C GLU A 318 -19.16 0.33 -28.54
N GLU A 319 -20.48 0.16 -28.40
CA GLU A 319 -21.46 0.86 -29.24
C GLU A 319 -21.30 0.55 -30.75
N ASN A 320 -20.92 -0.70 -31.07
CA ASN A 320 -21.03 -1.33 -32.38
C ASN A 320 -22.09 -2.46 -32.31
N PRO A 321 -23.39 -2.14 -32.44
CA PRO A 321 -24.47 -3.08 -32.12
C PRO A 321 -24.53 -4.30 -33.06
N ASP A 322 -23.99 -4.18 -34.28
CA ASP A 322 -24.03 -5.24 -35.30
C ASP A 322 -22.74 -6.09 -35.34
N LEU A 323 -21.79 -5.88 -34.43
CA LEU A 323 -20.49 -6.57 -34.44
C LEU A 323 -20.67 -8.03 -34.02
N LYS A 324 -20.45 -8.95 -34.97
CA LYS A 324 -20.69 -10.38 -34.78
C LYS A 324 -19.47 -11.20 -34.41
N CYS A 325 -18.26 -10.70 -34.71
CA CYS A 325 -17.01 -11.43 -34.51
C CYS A 325 -15.81 -10.47 -34.50
N ILE A 326 -14.80 -10.81 -33.69
CA ILE A 326 -13.45 -10.23 -33.77
C ILE A 326 -12.49 -11.34 -34.19
N SER A 327 -11.90 -11.21 -35.38
CA SER A 327 -10.87 -12.11 -35.88
C SER A 327 -9.52 -11.72 -35.29
N ALA A 328 -8.92 -12.56 -34.46
CA ALA A 328 -7.62 -12.31 -33.82
C ALA A 328 -6.65 -13.47 -34.03
N ASP A 329 -5.35 -13.18 -34.02
CA ASP A 329 -4.33 -14.21 -33.91
C ASP A 329 -4.21 -14.59 -32.43
N PHE A 330 -4.37 -15.87 -32.14
CA PHE A 330 -4.06 -16.43 -30.84
C PHE A 330 -2.66 -17.04 -30.95
N ASP A 331 -1.63 -16.27 -30.60
CA ASP A 331 -0.23 -16.75 -30.55
C ASP A 331 0.14 -17.35 -29.18
N GLY A 332 -0.86 -17.53 -28.33
CA GLY A 332 -0.70 -18.09 -27.02
C GLY A 332 -0.30 -17.12 -25.92
N LYS A 333 0.18 -15.92 -26.23
CA LYS A 333 0.50 -14.94 -25.18
C LYS A 333 -0.79 -14.28 -24.68
N PRO A 334 -1.03 -14.20 -23.36
CA PRO A 334 -2.15 -13.45 -22.85
C PRO A 334 -1.89 -11.98 -23.13
N TYR A 335 -2.96 -11.31 -23.53
CA TYR A 335 -3.10 -9.89 -23.31
C TYR A 335 -3.01 -9.65 -21.80
N ASP A 336 -1.85 -9.18 -21.31
CA ASP A 336 -1.46 -9.25 -19.89
C ASP A 336 -2.22 -8.32 -18.91
N GLY A 337 -3.28 -7.65 -19.37
CA GLY A 337 -4.25 -6.96 -18.50
C GLY A 337 -3.68 -5.85 -17.61
N SER A 338 -2.44 -5.39 -17.81
CA SER A 338 -1.77 -4.46 -16.90
C SER A 338 -2.02 -2.96 -17.21
N SER A 339 -2.74 -2.63 -18.28
CA SER A 339 -3.24 -1.27 -18.53
C SER A 339 -4.68 -1.26 -19.03
N MET A 340 -5.64 -1.07 -18.11
CA MET A 340 -7.03 -0.63 -18.34
C MET A 340 -7.76 -1.18 -19.61
N SER A 341 -7.70 -2.49 -19.84
CA SER A 341 -8.50 -3.17 -20.87
C SER A 341 -9.52 -4.12 -20.24
N ASP A 342 -10.80 -3.74 -20.33
CA ASP A 342 -11.93 -4.55 -19.88
C ASP A 342 -12.33 -5.58 -20.95
N PHE A 343 -11.48 -6.61 -21.17
CA PHE A 343 -11.84 -7.76 -22.02
C PHE A 343 -13.07 -8.52 -21.49
N SER A 344 -13.48 -8.30 -20.23
CA SER A 344 -14.64 -8.97 -19.63
C SER A 344 -15.97 -8.62 -20.32
N LYS A 345 -15.99 -7.52 -21.09
CA LYS A 345 -17.15 -7.12 -21.91
C LYS A 345 -17.13 -7.66 -23.33
N CYS A 346 -16.00 -8.19 -23.81
CA CYS A 346 -15.87 -8.72 -25.16
C CYS A 346 -16.35 -10.19 -25.22
N ARG A 347 -17.66 -10.39 -25.40
CA ARG A 347 -18.31 -11.73 -25.39
C ARG A 347 -18.06 -12.58 -26.64
N ILE A 348 -17.27 -12.10 -27.61
CA ILE A 348 -17.24 -12.69 -28.96
C ILE A 348 -15.79 -12.75 -29.46
N ILE A 349 -15.09 -13.82 -29.07
CA ILE A 349 -13.85 -14.26 -29.72
C ILE A 349 -14.15 -15.65 -30.30
N CYS A 350 -14.25 -15.74 -31.62
CA CYS A 350 -14.37 -17.03 -32.30
C CYS A 350 -12.96 -17.56 -32.55
N ILE A 351 -12.48 -18.44 -31.66
CA ILE A 351 -11.24 -19.21 -31.87
C ILE A 351 -11.61 -20.45 -32.68
N GLU A 352 -11.11 -20.58 -33.91
CA GLU A 352 -11.12 -21.87 -34.60
C GLU A 352 -10.07 -22.76 -33.92
N LEU A 353 -10.51 -23.64 -33.01
CA LEU A 353 -9.64 -24.60 -32.34
C LEU A 353 -9.22 -25.72 -33.29
N GLU A 354 -7.93 -26.02 -33.31
CA GLU A 354 -7.45 -27.29 -33.84
C GLU A 354 -8.12 -28.47 -33.07
N PRO A 355 -8.61 -29.51 -33.76
CA PRO A 355 -9.24 -30.66 -33.11
C PRO A 355 -8.31 -31.32 -32.08
N GLY A 356 -8.82 -31.57 -30.86
CA GLY A 356 -8.10 -32.31 -29.80
C GLY A 356 -7.50 -31.47 -28.67
N TYR A 357 -7.68 -30.15 -28.70
CA TYR A 357 -7.27 -29.24 -27.62
C TYR A 357 -8.45 -28.77 -26.76
N THR A 358 -8.18 -28.55 -25.47
CA THR A 358 -9.07 -27.90 -24.50
C THR A 358 -8.60 -26.47 -24.28
N VAL A 359 -9.52 -25.51 -24.24
CA VAL A 359 -9.20 -24.10 -23.98
C VAL A 359 -8.92 -23.88 -22.50
N ILE A 360 -7.80 -23.20 -22.21
CA ILE A 360 -7.38 -22.79 -20.87
C ILE A 360 -7.14 -21.28 -20.90
N PRO A 361 -8.18 -20.45 -20.71
CA PRO A 361 -8.07 -19.01 -20.94
C PRO A 361 -7.29 -18.26 -19.85
N ASP A 362 -7.19 -18.83 -18.65
CA ASP A 362 -6.40 -18.27 -17.55
C ASP A 362 -4.93 -18.71 -17.69
N ILE A 363 -4.04 -17.76 -18.02
CA ILE A 363 -2.61 -18.06 -18.18
C ILE A 363 -2.00 -18.68 -16.92
N ASN A 364 -2.44 -18.29 -15.73
CA ASN A 364 -1.86 -18.82 -14.51
C ASN A 364 -2.29 -20.28 -14.29
N PHE A 365 -3.49 -20.65 -14.73
CA PHE A 365 -3.91 -22.04 -14.75
C PHE A 365 -3.06 -22.86 -15.72
N GLU A 366 -2.86 -22.37 -16.93
CA GLU A 366 -2.02 -23.04 -17.93
C GLU A 366 -0.55 -23.15 -17.49
N LYS A 367 0.03 -22.09 -16.93
CA LYS A 367 1.37 -22.13 -16.31
C LYS A 367 1.47 -23.20 -15.25
N ALA A 368 0.44 -23.37 -14.43
CA ALA A 368 0.41 -24.42 -13.43
C ALA A 368 0.41 -25.81 -14.11
N LEU A 369 -0.37 -26.01 -15.19
CA LEU A 369 -0.35 -27.25 -15.97
C LEU A 369 1.01 -27.53 -16.63
N ILE A 370 1.69 -26.50 -17.15
CA ILE A 370 3.04 -26.61 -17.70
C ILE A 370 4.05 -26.99 -16.61
N ALA A 371 3.98 -26.33 -15.44
CA ALA A 371 4.85 -26.64 -14.30
C ALA A 371 4.65 -28.08 -13.80
N LEU A 372 3.43 -28.59 -13.88
CA LEU A 372 3.06 -29.97 -13.57
C LEU A 372 3.39 -30.97 -14.69
N LYS A 373 3.88 -30.48 -15.85
CA LYS A 373 4.21 -31.27 -17.05
C LYS A 373 3.01 -31.93 -17.72
N TYR A 374 1.80 -31.43 -17.49
CA TYR A 374 0.59 -31.83 -18.21
C TYR A 374 0.44 -31.08 -19.53
N ASP A 375 1.12 -29.95 -19.63
CA ASP A 375 1.28 -29.18 -20.84
C ASP A 375 2.76 -28.83 -21.08
N SER A 376 3.09 -28.31 -22.26
CA SER A 376 4.48 -28.05 -22.65
C SER A 376 4.61 -26.81 -23.53
N GLY A 377 5.71 -26.09 -23.35
CA GLY A 377 5.99 -24.87 -24.11
C GLY A 377 5.75 -23.63 -23.29
N GLU A 378 5.59 -22.50 -23.98
CA GLU A 378 5.05 -21.28 -23.37
C GLU A 378 3.53 -21.44 -23.24
N PRO A 379 2.89 -20.84 -22.22
CA PRO A 379 1.43 -20.80 -22.12
C PRO A 379 0.86 -20.33 -23.46
N ASP A 380 0.02 -21.16 -24.09
CA ASP A 380 -0.57 -20.89 -25.39
C ASP A 380 -2.11 -20.85 -25.40
N GLY A 381 -2.72 -20.76 -24.21
CA GLY A 381 -4.14 -20.70 -23.91
C GLY A 381 -4.91 -22.00 -24.16
N ARG A 382 -4.20 -23.13 -24.31
CA ARG A 382 -4.80 -24.43 -24.60
C ARG A 382 -3.92 -25.57 -24.09
N VAL A 383 -4.55 -26.72 -23.87
CA VAL A 383 -3.82 -27.94 -23.53
C VAL A 383 -4.34 -29.09 -24.35
N PHE A 384 -3.46 -30.01 -24.74
CA PHE A 384 -3.89 -31.20 -25.46
C PHE A 384 -4.78 -32.06 -24.56
N THR A 385 -6.04 -32.26 -24.94
CA THR A 385 -7.07 -32.85 -24.07
C THR A 385 -6.69 -34.23 -23.56
N ALA A 386 -5.98 -35.02 -24.36
CA ALA A 386 -5.54 -36.36 -23.97
C ALA A 386 -4.54 -36.34 -22.79
N ASN A 387 -3.75 -35.27 -22.62
CA ASN A 387 -2.79 -35.15 -21.53
C ASN A 387 -3.47 -34.94 -20.17
N ILE A 388 -4.61 -34.23 -20.16
CA ILE A 388 -5.33 -33.87 -18.93
C ILE A 388 -6.48 -34.84 -18.59
N ALA A 389 -7.06 -35.53 -19.59
CA ALA A 389 -8.23 -36.39 -19.39
C ALA A 389 -7.98 -37.61 -18.48
N THR A 390 -6.72 -38.01 -18.29
CA THR A 390 -6.33 -39.18 -17.46
C THR A 390 -5.87 -38.80 -16.06
N ILE A 391 -5.74 -37.49 -15.76
CA ILE A 391 -5.20 -36.99 -14.50
C ILE A 391 -6.21 -37.24 -13.37
N THR A 392 -5.73 -37.86 -12.30
CA THR A 392 -6.54 -38.18 -11.11
C THR A 392 -6.33 -37.19 -9.96
N ASP A 393 -5.22 -36.46 -9.97
CA ASP A 393 -4.83 -35.58 -8.88
C ASP A 393 -4.25 -34.29 -9.47
N LEU A 394 -4.87 -33.16 -9.12
CA LEU A 394 -4.49 -31.84 -9.61
C LEU A 394 -4.33 -30.88 -8.42
N ASP A 395 -3.11 -30.40 -8.22
CA ASP A 395 -2.79 -29.34 -7.27
C ASP A 395 -2.31 -28.12 -8.03
N VAL A 396 -3.16 -27.09 -8.05
CA VAL A 396 -2.91 -25.78 -8.64
C VAL A 396 -3.09 -24.69 -7.59
N SER A 397 -2.81 -25.03 -6.33
CA SER A 397 -2.90 -24.09 -5.21
C SER A 397 -1.85 -22.98 -5.33
N ASN A 398 -2.13 -21.82 -4.75
CA ASN A 398 -1.22 -20.67 -4.67
C ASN A 398 -0.59 -20.27 -6.02
N SER A 399 -1.38 -20.38 -7.09
CA SER A 399 -0.92 -20.17 -8.46
C SER A 399 -1.43 -18.84 -9.06
N GLN A 400 -2.14 -18.02 -8.28
CA GLN A 400 -2.74 -16.75 -8.71
C GLN A 400 -3.79 -16.93 -9.82
N ILE A 401 -4.47 -18.08 -9.84
CA ILE A 401 -5.53 -18.42 -10.80
C ILE A 401 -6.81 -17.66 -10.46
N LYS A 402 -7.54 -17.17 -11.46
CA LYS A 402 -8.85 -16.53 -11.29
C LYS A 402 -9.97 -17.33 -11.94
N ASP A 403 -9.67 -18.06 -13.02
CA ASP A 403 -10.63 -18.90 -13.74
C ASP A 403 -10.05 -20.29 -14.01
N LEU A 404 -10.82 -21.33 -13.72
CA LEU A 404 -10.48 -22.73 -13.98
C LEU A 404 -11.21 -23.30 -15.20
N LYS A 405 -11.70 -22.45 -16.11
CA LYS A 405 -12.28 -22.89 -17.38
C LYS A 405 -11.33 -23.86 -18.11
N GLY A 406 -11.90 -24.99 -18.57
CA GLY A 406 -11.17 -26.13 -19.12
C GLY A 406 -11.06 -27.31 -18.14
N LEU A 407 -11.35 -27.10 -16.84
CA LEU A 407 -11.42 -28.15 -15.84
C LEU A 407 -12.45 -29.24 -16.19
N GLU A 408 -13.48 -28.92 -16.99
CA GLU A 408 -14.46 -29.90 -17.48
C GLU A 408 -13.85 -31.07 -18.27
N ALA A 409 -12.64 -30.92 -18.80
CA ALA A 409 -11.92 -31.97 -19.53
C ALA A 409 -11.15 -32.94 -18.62
N PHE A 410 -11.02 -32.65 -17.32
CA PHE A 410 -10.36 -33.53 -16.34
C PHE A 410 -11.30 -34.63 -15.83
N ILE A 411 -11.79 -35.46 -16.76
CA ILE A 411 -12.86 -36.44 -16.48
C ILE A 411 -12.49 -37.54 -15.48
N ALA A 412 -11.20 -37.82 -15.28
CA ALA A 412 -10.69 -38.82 -14.33
C ALA A 412 -10.36 -38.26 -12.94
N LEU A 413 -10.56 -36.95 -12.70
CA LEU A 413 -10.07 -36.25 -11.52
C LEU A 413 -10.77 -36.73 -10.24
N LYS A 414 -9.95 -37.15 -9.26
CA LYS A 414 -10.36 -37.65 -7.94
C LYS A 414 -10.01 -36.67 -6.82
N THR A 415 -8.91 -35.93 -6.95
CA THR A 415 -8.53 -34.90 -5.99
C THR A 415 -8.20 -33.60 -6.71
N LEU A 416 -8.71 -32.50 -6.17
CA LEU A 416 -8.45 -31.15 -6.66
C LEU A 416 -8.06 -30.27 -5.47
N ASP A 417 -6.89 -29.65 -5.54
CA ASP A 417 -6.51 -28.51 -4.69
C ASP A 417 -6.35 -27.26 -5.57
N CYS A 418 -7.25 -26.30 -5.40
CA CYS A 418 -7.21 -24.99 -6.03
C CYS A 418 -7.17 -23.86 -5.00
N SER A 419 -6.67 -24.14 -3.79
CA SER A 419 -6.64 -23.17 -2.69
C SER A 419 -5.69 -21.99 -2.90
N LYS A 420 -5.88 -20.89 -2.16
CA LYS A 420 -5.03 -19.69 -2.17
C LYS A 420 -4.91 -19.04 -3.56
N ASN A 421 -6.04 -18.95 -4.25
CA ASN A 421 -6.15 -18.32 -5.56
C ASN A 421 -7.15 -17.15 -5.49
N GLY A 422 -7.52 -16.58 -6.64
CA GLY A 422 -8.52 -15.51 -6.77
C GLY A 422 -9.79 -15.99 -7.45
N ILE A 423 -10.20 -17.25 -7.23
CA ILE A 423 -11.33 -17.86 -7.94
C ILE A 423 -12.65 -17.33 -7.39
N GLU A 424 -13.46 -16.72 -8.25
CA GLU A 424 -14.82 -16.24 -7.91
C GLU A 424 -15.90 -17.27 -8.24
N ASN A 425 -15.70 -18.07 -9.29
CA ASN A 425 -16.62 -19.10 -9.76
C ASN A 425 -15.85 -20.40 -10.03
N LEU A 426 -16.25 -21.48 -9.36
CA LEU A 426 -15.67 -22.81 -9.55
C LEU A 426 -16.71 -23.76 -10.13
N ASP A 427 -16.54 -24.12 -11.41
CA ASP A 427 -17.34 -25.17 -12.04
C ASP A 427 -16.60 -26.51 -12.03
N ILE A 428 -17.13 -27.45 -11.26
CA ILE A 428 -16.62 -28.82 -11.12
C ILE A 428 -17.68 -29.86 -11.55
N SER A 429 -18.72 -29.43 -12.25
CA SER A 429 -19.89 -30.26 -12.57
C SER A 429 -19.56 -31.53 -13.36
N GLU A 430 -18.54 -31.46 -14.22
CA GLU A 430 -18.07 -32.58 -15.03
C GLU A 430 -16.98 -33.45 -14.35
N CYS A 431 -16.40 -32.98 -13.23
CA CYS A 431 -15.46 -33.75 -12.40
C CYS A 431 -16.19 -34.82 -11.54
N LYS A 432 -16.91 -35.75 -12.18
CA LYS A 432 -17.82 -36.71 -11.53
C LYS A 432 -17.09 -37.76 -10.67
N ALA A 433 -15.80 -37.98 -10.91
CA ALA A 433 -14.96 -38.87 -10.13
C ALA A 433 -14.41 -38.26 -8.84
N LEU A 434 -14.66 -36.97 -8.57
CA LEU A 434 -14.05 -36.23 -7.48
C LEU A 434 -14.45 -36.79 -6.11
N THR A 435 -13.43 -37.09 -5.29
CA THR A 435 -13.54 -37.64 -3.92
C THR A 435 -13.04 -36.68 -2.86
N LYS A 436 -12.18 -35.73 -3.23
CA LYS A 436 -11.67 -34.67 -2.36
C LYS A 436 -11.57 -33.36 -3.12
N LEU A 437 -12.09 -32.29 -2.52
CA LEU A 437 -11.96 -30.92 -3.00
C LEU A 437 -11.38 -30.02 -1.91
N THR A 438 -10.30 -29.32 -2.24
CA THR A 438 -9.74 -28.23 -1.45
C THR A 438 -9.80 -26.95 -2.27
N CYS A 439 -10.61 -26.00 -1.85
CA CYS A 439 -10.81 -24.70 -2.51
C CYS A 439 -10.73 -23.52 -1.53
N THR A 440 -10.01 -23.72 -0.43
CA THR A 440 -9.74 -22.77 0.65
C THR A 440 -9.13 -21.45 0.18
N LYS A 441 -9.42 -20.30 0.83
CA LYS A 441 -8.81 -18.99 0.51
C LYS A 441 -8.98 -18.61 -0.96
N ASN A 442 -10.23 -18.51 -1.40
CA ASN A 442 -10.64 -17.98 -2.69
C ASN A 442 -11.70 -16.89 -2.47
N GLN A 443 -12.39 -16.46 -3.53
CA GLN A 443 -13.34 -15.34 -3.50
C GLN A 443 -14.76 -15.79 -3.89
N MET A 444 -15.07 -17.07 -3.68
CA MET A 444 -16.35 -17.65 -4.10
C MET A 444 -17.49 -17.22 -3.19
N SER A 445 -18.62 -16.83 -3.79
CA SER A 445 -19.86 -16.49 -3.08
C SER A 445 -20.86 -17.65 -2.96
N TYR A 446 -20.70 -18.67 -3.82
CA TYR A 446 -21.44 -19.94 -3.81
C TYR A 446 -20.53 -21.06 -4.31
N LEU A 447 -20.87 -22.30 -3.97
CA LEU A 447 -20.17 -23.50 -4.44
C LEU A 447 -21.19 -24.61 -4.72
N THR A 448 -21.20 -25.12 -5.95
CA THR A 448 -22.11 -26.21 -6.36
C THR A 448 -21.35 -27.53 -6.40
N VAL A 449 -21.77 -28.49 -5.56
CA VAL A 449 -21.14 -29.83 -5.43
C VAL A 449 -22.11 -30.98 -5.72
N SER A 450 -23.32 -30.68 -6.21
CA SER A 450 -24.41 -31.65 -6.34
C SER A 450 -24.15 -32.80 -7.34
N ASN A 451 -23.28 -32.56 -8.32
CA ASN A 451 -22.85 -33.56 -9.29
C ASN A 451 -21.67 -34.43 -8.79
N ASN A 452 -20.94 -33.98 -7.76
CA ASN A 452 -19.75 -34.65 -7.23
C ASN A 452 -20.12 -35.61 -6.08
N LYS A 453 -20.99 -36.58 -6.37
CA LYS A 453 -21.61 -37.48 -5.38
C LYS A 453 -20.62 -38.38 -4.63
N ASN A 454 -19.40 -38.52 -5.15
CA ASN A 454 -18.32 -39.32 -4.58
C ASN A 454 -17.46 -38.55 -3.55
N LEU A 455 -17.73 -37.26 -3.31
CA LEU A 455 -16.99 -36.47 -2.33
C LEU A 455 -17.04 -37.10 -0.93
N THR A 456 -15.85 -37.32 -0.38
CA THR A 456 -15.60 -37.79 0.99
C THR A 456 -14.96 -36.72 1.86
N ALA A 457 -14.29 -35.73 1.25
CA ALA A 457 -13.70 -34.59 1.95
C ALA A 457 -13.93 -33.29 1.16
N LEU A 458 -14.38 -32.24 1.86
CA LEU A 458 -14.58 -30.90 1.31
C LEU A 458 -13.96 -29.85 2.25
N TYR A 459 -13.00 -29.09 1.73
CA TYR A 459 -12.36 -27.99 2.44
C TYR A 459 -12.57 -26.70 1.64
N CYS A 460 -13.49 -25.85 2.10
CA CYS A 460 -13.90 -24.61 1.43
C CYS A 460 -13.84 -23.40 2.37
N GLN A 461 -13.01 -23.46 3.40
CA GLN A 461 -12.85 -22.40 4.40
C GLN A 461 -12.21 -21.13 3.82
N GLU A 462 -12.43 -19.99 4.50
CA GLU A 462 -11.95 -18.67 4.08
C GLU A 462 -12.38 -18.31 2.65
N ASN A 463 -13.68 -18.38 2.38
CA ASN A 463 -14.32 -17.89 1.16
C ASN A 463 -15.41 -16.87 1.55
N TRP A 464 -16.27 -16.48 0.61
CA TRP A 464 -17.43 -15.61 0.86
C TRP A 464 -18.75 -16.37 0.66
N LEU A 465 -18.75 -17.68 0.93
CA LEU A 465 -19.91 -18.52 0.68
C LEU A 465 -21.08 -18.06 1.56
N THR A 466 -22.23 -17.85 0.92
CA THR A 466 -23.50 -17.56 1.60
C THR A 466 -24.42 -18.77 1.65
N THR A 467 -24.18 -19.75 0.78
CA THR A 467 -24.92 -21.01 0.69
C THR A 467 -23.98 -22.14 0.33
N LEU A 468 -24.27 -23.35 0.83
CA LEU A 468 -23.56 -24.58 0.50
C LEU A 468 -24.52 -25.77 0.62
N ASP A 469 -25.01 -26.27 -0.51
CA ASP A 469 -25.85 -27.48 -0.53
C ASP A 469 -24.99 -28.74 -0.71
N ILE A 470 -24.91 -29.53 0.36
CA ILE A 470 -24.20 -30.81 0.43
C ILE A 470 -25.14 -32.01 0.59
N SER A 471 -26.45 -31.84 0.37
CA SER A 471 -27.47 -32.86 0.63
C SER A 471 -27.28 -34.14 -0.20
N THR A 472 -26.66 -34.03 -1.37
CA THR A 472 -26.39 -35.14 -2.28
C THR A 472 -25.07 -35.88 -1.98
N ASN A 473 -24.14 -35.25 -1.27
CA ASN A 473 -22.79 -35.77 -0.98
C ASN A 473 -22.82 -36.70 0.25
N LYS A 474 -23.57 -37.79 0.16
CA LYS A 474 -23.84 -38.73 1.27
C LYS A 474 -22.60 -39.47 1.80
N ALA A 475 -21.53 -39.51 1.01
CA ALA A 475 -20.26 -40.14 1.36
C ALA A 475 -19.31 -39.22 2.15
N LEU A 476 -19.70 -37.95 2.38
CA LEU A 476 -18.86 -36.95 3.04
C LEU A 476 -18.54 -37.35 4.48
N LYS A 477 -17.24 -37.43 4.79
CA LYS A 477 -16.66 -37.77 6.11
C LYS A 477 -16.02 -36.56 6.77
N GLU A 478 -15.46 -35.67 5.97
CA GLU A 478 -14.76 -34.48 6.44
C GLU A 478 -15.32 -33.23 5.76
N LEU A 479 -15.74 -32.26 6.56
CA LEU A 479 -16.16 -30.95 6.10
C LEU A 479 -15.45 -29.87 6.90
N ASN A 480 -14.74 -28.99 6.21
CA ASN A 480 -14.29 -27.72 6.73
C ASN A 480 -14.86 -26.57 5.89
N CYS A 481 -15.77 -25.81 6.48
CA CYS A 481 -16.37 -24.63 5.87
C CYS A 481 -16.21 -23.38 6.75
N GLU A 482 -15.17 -23.35 7.60
CA GLU A 482 -14.84 -22.24 8.49
C GLU A 482 -14.72 -20.89 7.75
N VAL A 483 -15.02 -19.78 8.43
CA VAL A 483 -14.89 -18.41 7.89
C VAL A 483 -15.62 -18.27 6.56
N ASN A 484 -16.95 -18.36 6.64
CA ASN A 484 -17.89 -18.10 5.57
C ASN A 484 -19.13 -17.43 6.19
N SER A 485 -20.25 -17.37 5.46
CA SER A 485 -21.54 -16.84 5.94
C SER A 485 -22.67 -17.82 5.62
N ILE A 486 -22.48 -19.11 5.92
CA ILE A 486 -23.38 -20.20 5.53
C ILE A 486 -24.33 -20.58 6.68
N ASP A 487 -25.60 -20.80 6.34
CA ASP A 487 -26.52 -21.60 7.16
C ASP A 487 -26.44 -23.09 6.73
N LEU A 488 -25.89 -23.94 7.59
CA LEU A 488 -25.43 -25.28 7.20
C LEU A 488 -26.40 -26.40 7.60
N ASP A 489 -26.89 -27.16 6.62
CA ASP A 489 -27.61 -28.42 6.83
C ASP A 489 -26.71 -29.64 6.59
N VAL A 490 -26.41 -30.39 7.66
CA VAL A 490 -25.62 -31.64 7.63
C VAL A 490 -26.47 -32.91 7.82
N SER A 491 -27.80 -32.80 7.84
CA SER A 491 -28.71 -33.90 8.18
C SER A 491 -28.63 -35.12 7.24
N HIS A 492 -28.17 -34.89 6.00
CA HIS A 492 -28.01 -35.91 4.97
C HIS A 492 -26.62 -36.57 4.97
N ASN A 493 -25.63 -35.97 5.62
CA ASN A 493 -24.21 -36.38 5.61
C ASN A 493 -23.87 -37.28 6.81
N LYS A 494 -24.55 -38.43 6.90
CA LYS A 494 -24.48 -39.35 8.05
C LYS A 494 -23.09 -39.96 8.30
N ALA A 495 -22.22 -39.92 7.30
CA ALA A 495 -20.85 -40.44 7.38
C ALA A 495 -19.85 -39.46 7.99
N LEU A 496 -20.24 -38.20 8.29
CA LEU A 496 -19.36 -37.20 8.88
C LEU A 496 -18.72 -37.68 10.18
N THR A 497 -17.39 -37.67 10.21
CA THR A 497 -16.53 -37.90 11.38
C THR A 497 -15.84 -36.62 11.84
N PHE A 498 -15.64 -35.66 10.94
CA PHE A 498 -15.04 -34.35 11.21
C PHE A 498 -15.93 -33.25 10.63
N LEU A 499 -16.29 -32.27 11.46
CA LEU A 499 -16.98 -31.06 11.06
C LEU A 499 -16.33 -29.83 11.70
N ASN A 500 -15.78 -28.95 10.88
CA ASN A 500 -15.43 -27.58 11.27
C ASN A 500 -16.32 -26.60 10.49
N CYS A 501 -17.18 -25.90 11.23
CA CYS A 501 -18.07 -24.86 10.74
C CYS A 501 -17.97 -23.60 11.61
N GLU A 502 -16.79 -23.34 12.19
CA GLU A 502 -16.53 -22.14 12.97
C GLU A 502 -16.70 -20.86 12.12
N ASN A 503 -17.08 -19.75 12.77
CA ASN A 503 -17.14 -18.43 12.13
C ASN A 503 -18.03 -18.38 10.87
N ASN A 504 -19.31 -18.75 11.02
CA ASN A 504 -20.31 -18.76 9.94
C ASN A 504 -21.61 -17.99 10.27
N HIS A 505 -21.67 -17.28 11.40
CA HIS A 505 -22.87 -16.57 11.88
C HIS A 505 -24.12 -17.47 12.04
N MET A 506 -23.93 -18.77 12.23
CA MET A 506 -25.05 -19.70 12.40
C MET A 506 -25.77 -19.45 13.72
N THR A 507 -27.09 -19.40 13.69
CA THR A 507 -27.91 -19.26 14.91
C THR A 507 -28.37 -20.60 15.49
N SER A 508 -28.29 -21.67 14.69
CA SER A 508 -28.58 -23.03 15.10
C SER A 508 -27.72 -24.04 14.33
N LEU A 509 -27.50 -25.21 14.91
CA LEU A 509 -26.78 -26.31 14.27
C LEU A 509 -27.38 -27.64 14.73
N ASP A 510 -27.94 -28.43 13.80
CA ASP A 510 -28.45 -29.78 14.06
C ASP A 510 -27.48 -30.84 13.54
N VAL A 511 -26.76 -31.48 14.47
CA VAL A 511 -25.84 -32.60 14.20
C VAL A 511 -26.44 -33.97 14.59
N SER A 512 -27.75 -34.06 14.82
CA SER A 512 -28.40 -35.26 15.38
C SER A 512 -28.30 -36.50 14.49
N GLN A 513 -28.12 -36.32 13.18
CA GLN A 513 -27.96 -37.40 12.20
C GLN A 513 -26.50 -37.86 12.05
N ASN A 514 -25.52 -37.03 12.45
CA ASN A 514 -24.09 -37.27 12.26
C ASN A 514 -23.51 -38.05 13.45
N LYS A 515 -24.03 -39.26 13.67
CA LYS A 515 -23.71 -40.11 14.83
C LYS A 515 -22.26 -40.58 14.88
N ALA A 516 -21.56 -40.53 13.74
CA ALA A 516 -20.16 -40.91 13.61
C ALA A 516 -19.18 -39.77 13.93
N LEU A 517 -19.67 -38.55 14.24
CA LEU A 517 -18.81 -37.41 14.57
C LEU A 517 -17.86 -37.73 15.72
N LEU A 518 -16.57 -37.55 15.47
CA LEU A 518 -15.46 -37.63 16.42
C LEU A 518 -15.03 -36.22 16.82
N ASN A 519 -15.00 -35.30 15.85
CA ASN A 519 -14.52 -33.94 16.01
C ASN A 519 -15.61 -32.96 15.55
N LEU A 520 -15.99 -32.04 16.44
CA LEU A 520 -16.91 -30.95 16.14
C LEU A 520 -16.31 -29.63 16.59
N SER A 521 -16.09 -28.74 15.62
CA SER A 521 -15.70 -27.35 15.78
C SER A 521 -16.83 -26.48 15.23
N CYS A 522 -17.53 -25.78 16.11
CA CYS A 522 -18.67 -24.91 15.76
C CYS A 522 -18.69 -23.60 16.55
N GLY A 523 -17.56 -23.22 17.14
CA GLY A 523 -17.38 -21.94 17.82
C GLY A 523 -17.49 -20.72 16.89
N TYR A 524 -17.40 -19.52 17.46
CA TYR A 524 -17.52 -18.23 16.73
C TYR A 524 -18.80 -18.13 15.88
N ASN A 525 -19.90 -18.71 16.36
CA ASN A 525 -21.22 -18.63 15.75
C ASN A 525 -22.21 -17.99 16.74
N ASP A 526 -23.45 -17.77 16.34
CA ASP A 526 -24.49 -17.15 17.18
C ASP A 526 -25.43 -18.22 17.83
N LEU A 527 -24.86 -19.38 18.19
CA LEU A 527 -25.57 -20.57 18.69
C LEU A 527 -26.06 -20.43 20.14
N LYS A 528 -27.34 -20.09 20.33
CA LYS A 528 -27.92 -20.03 21.69
C LYS A 528 -28.03 -21.40 22.39
N SER A 529 -28.05 -22.49 21.62
CA SER A 529 -28.13 -23.86 22.14
C SER A 529 -27.45 -24.84 21.19
N LEU A 530 -26.87 -25.92 21.73
CA LEU A 530 -26.24 -26.99 20.96
C LEU A 530 -26.67 -28.36 21.50
N LYS A 531 -27.30 -29.20 20.67
CA LYS A 531 -27.83 -30.51 21.08
C LYS A 531 -26.91 -31.64 20.62
N LEU A 532 -26.24 -32.30 21.58
CA LEU A 532 -25.20 -33.31 21.30
C LEU A 532 -25.56 -34.74 21.71
N SER A 533 -26.80 -34.98 22.16
CA SER A 533 -27.22 -36.27 22.75
C SER A 533 -27.09 -37.49 21.84
N LYS A 534 -26.99 -37.29 20.52
CA LYS A 534 -26.84 -38.35 19.51
C LYS A 534 -25.39 -38.60 19.10
N ASN A 535 -24.48 -37.66 19.36
CA ASN A 535 -23.08 -37.67 18.90
C ASN A 535 -22.17 -38.35 19.93
N LYS A 536 -22.49 -39.60 20.28
CA LYS A 536 -21.83 -40.35 21.37
C LYS A 536 -20.35 -40.67 21.09
N ALA A 537 -19.95 -40.61 19.83
CA ALA A 537 -18.59 -40.88 19.39
C ALA A 537 -17.63 -39.69 19.57
N LEU A 538 -18.14 -38.49 19.91
CA LEU A 538 -17.32 -37.28 20.05
C LEU A 538 -16.17 -37.48 21.04
N THR A 539 -14.96 -37.19 20.56
CA THR A 539 -13.72 -37.13 21.34
C THR A 539 -13.24 -35.70 21.54
N THR A 540 -13.56 -34.80 20.60
CA THR A 540 -13.17 -33.40 20.63
C THR A 540 -14.37 -32.51 20.31
N LEU A 541 -14.60 -31.51 21.17
CA LEU A 541 -15.65 -30.51 21.00
C LEU A 541 -15.09 -29.11 21.24
N TYR A 542 -15.19 -28.24 20.23
CA TYR A 542 -14.97 -26.80 20.33
C TYR A 542 -16.26 -26.07 19.95
N CYS A 543 -16.86 -25.40 20.93
CA CYS A 543 -18.08 -24.60 20.80
C CYS A 543 -17.95 -23.28 21.55
N ASP A 544 -16.75 -22.71 21.53
CA ASP A 544 -16.40 -21.44 22.13
C ASP A 544 -16.98 -20.24 21.38
N ASN A 545 -17.15 -19.12 22.07
CA ASN A 545 -17.68 -17.88 21.49
C ASN A 545 -18.98 -18.08 20.69
N ALA A 546 -19.90 -18.90 21.24
CA ALA A 546 -21.10 -19.35 20.57
C ALA A 546 -22.38 -18.72 21.15
N LEU A 547 -22.28 -17.90 22.21
CA LEU A 547 -23.41 -17.36 23.00
C LEU A 547 -24.20 -18.41 23.81
N LEU A 548 -23.65 -19.60 24.02
CA LEU A 548 -24.31 -20.69 24.76
C LEU A 548 -24.57 -20.31 26.23
N THR A 549 -25.79 -20.51 26.70
CA THR A 549 -26.15 -20.35 28.13
C THR A 549 -26.07 -21.65 28.92
N GLU A 550 -26.14 -22.78 28.22
CA GLU A 550 -26.07 -24.14 28.76
C GLU A 550 -25.37 -25.06 27.76
N LEU A 551 -24.75 -26.13 28.28
CA LEU A 551 -24.10 -27.15 27.47
C LEU A 551 -24.24 -28.52 28.15
N ASP A 552 -25.02 -29.42 27.53
CA ASP A 552 -25.16 -30.81 28.00
C ASP A 552 -24.26 -31.75 27.18
N VAL A 553 -23.20 -32.21 27.82
CA VAL A 553 -22.25 -33.20 27.27
C VAL A 553 -22.37 -34.58 27.93
N SER A 554 -23.45 -34.82 28.69
CA SER A 554 -23.61 -36.04 29.51
C SER A 554 -23.67 -37.34 28.70
N LYS A 555 -23.98 -37.26 27.39
CA LYS A 555 -24.02 -38.40 26.47
C LYS A 555 -22.72 -38.60 25.68
N ASN A 556 -21.81 -37.64 25.72
CA ASN A 556 -20.55 -37.63 24.96
C ASN A 556 -19.42 -38.18 25.85
N THR A 557 -19.59 -39.41 26.34
CA THR A 557 -18.70 -40.04 27.34
C THR A 557 -17.30 -40.35 26.80
N SER A 558 -17.10 -40.23 25.49
CA SER A 558 -15.82 -40.43 24.81
C SER A 558 -14.96 -39.16 24.76
N LEU A 559 -15.46 -38.00 25.20
CA LEU A 559 -14.73 -36.73 25.15
C LEU A 559 -13.39 -36.80 25.89
N ILE A 560 -12.35 -36.33 25.19
CA ILE A 560 -10.97 -36.17 25.64
C ILE A 560 -10.65 -34.68 25.76
N GLU A 561 -11.15 -33.86 24.82
CA GLU A 561 -10.92 -32.41 24.78
C GLU A 561 -12.25 -31.67 24.70
N LEU A 562 -12.40 -30.63 25.54
CA LEU A 562 -13.56 -29.75 25.55
C LEU A 562 -13.11 -28.29 25.61
N GLY A 563 -13.45 -27.52 24.57
CA GLY A 563 -13.36 -26.07 24.54
C GLY A 563 -14.76 -25.45 24.44
N CYS A 564 -15.17 -24.72 25.47
CA CYS A 564 -16.44 -23.99 25.51
C CYS A 564 -16.26 -22.57 26.10
N TYR A 565 -15.08 -21.99 25.90
CA TYR A 565 -14.73 -20.68 26.43
C TYR A 565 -15.52 -19.53 25.79
N SER A 566 -15.54 -18.37 26.44
CA SER A 566 -16.24 -17.17 25.94
C SER A 566 -17.72 -17.39 25.65
N ASN A 567 -18.42 -18.08 26.55
CA ASN A 567 -19.86 -18.30 26.47
C ASN A 567 -20.58 -17.65 27.67
N GLN A 568 -21.85 -17.98 27.86
CA GLN A 568 -22.67 -17.50 28.98
C GLN A 568 -23.05 -18.63 29.94
N ILE A 569 -22.27 -19.72 29.97
CA ILE A 569 -22.57 -20.93 30.73
C ILE A 569 -22.47 -20.64 32.23
N THR A 570 -23.50 -21.06 32.98
CA THR A 570 -23.57 -20.87 34.43
C THR A 570 -23.33 -22.16 35.22
N ASN A 571 -23.54 -23.31 34.59
CA ASN A 571 -23.31 -24.64 35.17
C ASN A 571 -22.83 -25.60 34.07
N LEU A 572 -21.78 -26.37 34.36
CA LEU A 572 -21.21 -27.34 33.44
C LEU A 572 -20.99 -28.67 34.18
N ASP A 573 -21.82 -29.67 33.87
CA ASP A 573 -21.71 -31.01 34.45
C ASP A 573 -20.79 -31.89 33.57
N LEU A 574 -19.61 -32.22 34.12
CA LEU A 574 -18.60 -33.05 33.47
C LEU A 574 -18.51 -34.46 34.07
N SER A 575 -19.46 -34.84 34.92
CA SER A 575 -19.41 -36.09 35.71
C SER A 575 -19.41 -37.37 34.88
N LYS A 576 -19.84 -37.29 33.61
CA LYS A 576 -19.88 -38.41 32.66
C LYS A 576 -18.69 -38.44 31.69
N ASN A 577 -17.90 -37.38 31.63
CA ASN A 577 -16.82 -37.20 30.66
C ASN A 577 -15.45 -37.55 31.27
N MET A 578 -15.34 -38.77 31.81
CA MET A 578 -14.21 -39.21 32.65
C MET A 578 -12.87 -39.28 31.90
N ARG A 579 -12.89 -39.22 30.56
CA ARG A 579 -11.70 -39.27 29.70
C ARG A 579 -11.10 -37.89 29.40
N LEU A 580 -11.75 -36.81 29.84
CA LEU A 580 -11.26 -35.45 29.61
C LEU A 580 -9.85 -35.27 30.19
N ASN A 581 -8.90 -34.90 29.33
CA ASN A 581 -7.54 -34.50 29.72
C ASN A 581 -7.31 -32.99 29.55
N TYR A 582 -8.12 -32.33 28.71
CA TYR A 582 -8.08 -30.90 28.44
C TYR A 582 -9.48 -30.30 28.59
N ILE A 583 -9.60 -29.30 29.46
CA ILE A 583 -10.83 -28.52 29.64
C ILE A 583 -10.48 -27.04 29.51
N ASP A 584 -11.11 -26.37 28.55
CA ASP A 584 -11.13 -24.91 28.45
C ASP A 584 -12.55 -24.37 28.52
N CYS A 585 -12.85 -23.74 29.65
CA CYS A 585 -14.15 -23.19 29.98
C CYS A 585 -14.03 -21.75 30.50
N GLN A 586 -12.93 -21.06 30.16
CA GLN A 586 -12.69 -19.68 30.60
C GLN A 586 -13.74 -18.71 30.05
N SER A 587 -13.82 -17.51 30.62
CA SER A 587 -14.72 -16.44 30.16
C SER A 587 -16.19 -16.89 30.10
N ASN A 588 -16.69 -17.41 31.21
CA ASN A 588 -18.07 -17.86 31.37
C ASN A 588 -18.67 -17.24 32.64
N LYS A 589 -19.82 -17.73 33.10
CA LYS A 589 -20.56 -17.20 34.27
C LYS A 589 -20.66 -18.22 35.39
N MET A 590 -19.79 -19.23 35.43
CA MET A 590 -19.88 -20.34 36.37
C MET A 590 -19.50 -19.92 37.79
N LYS A 591 -20.30 -20.36 38.77
CA LYS A 591 -20.01 -20.16 40.20
C LYS A 591 -19.31 -21.34 40.86
N ASN A 592 -19.48 -22.53 40.29
CA ASN A 592 -18.89 -23.77 40.75
C ASN A 592 -18.46 -24.59 39.53
N LEU A 593 -17.39 -25.35 39.68
CA LEU A 593 -16.92 -26.30 38.68
C LEU A 593 -16.45 -27.57 39.38
N ASN A 594 -17.04 -28.72 39.03
CA ASN A 594 -16.68 -30.00 39.61
C ASN A 594 -15.95 -30.86 38.59
N VAL A 595 -14.64 -31.03 38.80
CA VAL A 595 -13.75 -31.83 37.95
C VAL A 595 -13.29 -33.13 38.60
N SER A 596 -13.94 -33.54 39.70
CA SER A 596 -13.53 -34.71 40.50
C SER A 596 -13.59 -36.05 39.77
N LYS A 597 -14.34 -36.12 38.65
CA LYS A 597 -14.46 -37.31 37.80
C LYS A 597 -13.49 -37.31 36.61
N ASN A 598 -12.85 -36.19 36.33
CA ASN A 598 -11.94 -36.02 35.19
C ASN A 598 -10.50 -36.29 35.66
N THR A 599 -10.23 -37.50 36.13
CA THR A 599 -8.93 -37.86 36.74
C THR A 599 -7.77 -37.90 35.73
N ALA A 600 -8.09 -37.87 34.43
CA ALA A 600 -7.11 -37.76 33.34
C ALA A 600 -6.72 -36.31 33.01
N LEU A 601 -7.27 -35.32 33.71
CA LEU A 601 -7.07 -33.88 33.46
C LEU A 601 -5.61 -33.46 33.68
N THR A 602 -4.95 -33.01 32.61
CA THR A 602 -3.60 -32.44 32.63
C THR A 602 -3.64 -30.91 32.50
N ILE A 603 -4.62 -30.35 31.78
CA ILE A 603 -4.78 -28.90 31.61
C ILE A 603 -6.21 -28.48 31.96
N LEU A 604 -6.33 -27.51 32.87
CA LEU A 604 -7.59 -26.87 33.22
C LEU A 604 -7.49 -25.35 33.05
N ARG A 605 -8.32 -24.81 32.16
CA ARG A 605 -8.55 -23.38 31.98
C ARG A 605 -9.96 -23.02 32.40
N CYS A 606 -10.07 -22.29 33.51
CA CYS A 606 -11.31 -21.82 34.08
C CYS A 606 -11.20 -20.36 34.57
N ASN A 607 -10.29 -19.58 33.98
CA ASN A 607 -10.19 -18.13 34.26
C ASN A 607 -11.50 -17.40 33.92
N ASP A 608 -11.62 -16.16 34.39
CA ASP A 608 -12.68 -15.25 33.96
C ASP A 608 -14.07 -15.87 34.17
N ASN A 609 -14.30 -16.36 35.39
CA ASN A 609 -15.56 -16.94 35.83
C ASN A 609 -15.96 -16.29 37.15
N LYS A 610 -16.85 -16.94 37.90
CA LYS A 610 -17.31 -16.48 39.22
C LYS A 610 -17.10 -17.55 40.28
N LEU A 611 -16.07 -18.39 40.11
CA LEU A 611 -15.78 -19.51 41.00
C LEU A 611 -15.41 -19.00 42.39
N THR A 612 -16.10 -19.51 43.41
CA THR A 612 -15.78 -19.22 44.82
C THR A 612 -14.96 -20.33 45.47
N THR A 613 -15.03 -21.54 44.93
CA THR A 613 -14.27 -22.71 45.34
C THR A 613 -13.86 -23.53 44.11
N LEU A 614 -12.76 -24.27 44.23
CA LEU A 614 -12.28 -25.20 43.20
C LEU A 614 -11.58 -26.37 43.89
N ASP A 615 -12.18 -27.57 43.80
CA ASP A 615 -11.61 -28.80 44.35
C ASP A 615 -10.85 -29.56 43.24
N LEU A 616 -9.54 -29.70 43.43
CA LEU A 616 -8.62 -30.37 42.50
C LEU A 616 -8.02 -31.66 43.10
N SER A 617 -8.55 -32.15 44.22
CA SER A 617 -8.00 -33.28 44.98
C SER A 617 -7.95 -34.60 44.22
N LYS A 618 -8.71 -34.73 43.12
CA LYS A 618 -8.75 -35.93 42.27
C LYS A 618 -7.95 -35.79 40.98
N ASN A 619 -7.48 -34.60 40.63
CA ASN A 619 -6.77 -34.31 39.38
C ASN A 619 -5.25 -34.42 39.60
N VAL A 620 -4.79 -35.58 40.09
CA VAL A 620 -3.42 -35.76 40.61
C VAL A 620 -2.31 -35.63 39.55
N ILE A 621 -2.67 -35.72 38.27
CA ILE A 621 -1.76 -35.54 37.13
C ILE A 621 -1.87 -34.15 36.49
N LEU A 622 -2.53 -33.18 37.12
CA LEU A 622 -2.68 -31.83 36.59
C LEU A 622 -1.29 -31.15 36.45
N GLU A 623 -1.01 -30.66 35.24
CA GLU A 623 0.25 -30.03 34.84
C GLU A 623 0.09 -28.51 34.70
N GLU A 624 -1.03 -28.04 34.16
CA GLU A 624 -1.33 -26.61 34.03
C GLU A 624 -2.70 -26.24 34.60
N LEU A 625 -2.70 -25.24 35.47
CA LEU A 625 -3.92 -24.65 36.04
C LEU A 625 -3.98 -23.16 35.75
N PHE A 626 -5.08 -22.75 35.15
CA PHE A 626 -5.43 -21.36 34.94
C PHE A 626 -6.80 -21.08 35.56
N CYS A 627 -6.81 -20.40 36.70
CA CYS A 627 -7.99 -20.02 37.47
C CYS A 627 -7.98 -18.55 37.91
N SER A 628 -7.27 -17.69 37.16
CA SER A 628 -7.24 -16.24 37.39
C SER A 628 -8.62 -15.58 37.19
N HIS A 629 -8.80 -14.36 37.67
CA HIS A 629 -10.05 -13.58 37.53
C HIS A 629 -11.28 -14.36 38.00
N ASN A 630 -11.24 -14.81 39.26
CA ASN A 630 -12.32 -15.52 39.93
C ASN A 630 -12.53 -14.95 41.34
N LEU A 631 -13.30 -15.63 42.18
CA LEU A 631 -13.64 -15.20 43.54
C LEU A 631 -13.11 -16.20 44.59
N LEU A 632 -12.02 -16.92 44.29
CA LEU A 632 -11.47 -17.96 45.16
C LEU A 632 -10.88 -17.33 46.42
N THR A 633 -11.27 -17.83 47.59
CA THR A 633 -10.70 -17.42 48.89
C THR A 633 -9.64 -18.40 49.39
N VAL A 634 -9.70 -19.65 48.93
CA VAL A 634 -8.77 -20.74 49.20
C VAL A 634 -8.55 -21.52 47.90
N LEU A 635 -7.31 -21.94 47.69
CA LEU A 635 -6.92 -22.83 46.60
C LEU A 635 -5.97 -23.90 47.15
N ASP A 636 -6.47 -25.12 47.30
CA ASP A 636 -5.66 -26.28 47.71
C ASP A 636 -5.19 -27.04 46.46
N ILE A 637 -3.87 -27.03 46.26
CA ILE A 637 -3.18 -27.73 45.16
C ILE A 637 -2.20 -28.78 45.70
N SER A 638 -2.31 -29.16 46.98
CA SER A 638 -1.40 -30.11 47.63
C SER A 638 -1.40 -31.50 47.00
N GLN A 639 -2.51 -31.86 46.32
CA GLN A 639 -2.69 -33.14 45.63
C GLN A 639 -2.28 -33.10 44.14
N ASN A 640 -1.70 -31.99 43.65
CA ASN A 640 -1.34 -31.80 42.24
C ASN A 640 0.20 -31.67 42.08
N PRO A 641 1.00 -32.70 42.44
CA PRO A 641 2.47 -32.59 42.47
C PRO A 641 3.11 -32.43 41.09
N LYS A 642 2.36 -32.71 40.01
CA LYS A 642 2.81 -32.55 38.62
C LYS A 642 2.69 -31.13 38.09
N LEU A 643 2.08 -30.21 38.84
CA LEU A 643 1.81 -28.86 38.38
C LEU A 643 3.10 -28.11 38.02
N GLU A 644 3.19 -27.68 36.76
CA GLU A 644 4.31 -26.96 36.17
C GLU A 644 4.01 -25.47 36.01
N LYS A 645 2.73 -25.15 35.78
CA LYS A 645 2.23 -23.80 35.59
C LYS A 645 0.98 -23.53 36.43
N LEU A 646 1.02 -22.44 37.18
CA LEU A 646 -0.11 -21.94 37.97
C LEU A 646 -0.37 -20.45 37.66
N GLU A 647 -1.55 -20.16 37.15
CA GLU A 647 -2.11 -18.82 37.04
C GLU A 647 -3.36 -18.72 37.93
N CYS A 648 -3.25 -18.01 39.05
CA CYS A 648 -4.33 -17.79 40.01
C CYS A 648 -4.44 -16.30 40.40
N ALA A 649 -4.07 -15.41 39.48
CA ALA A 649 -4.09 -13.97 39.69
C ALA A 649 -5.52 -13.43 39.80
N ASP A 650 -5.70 -12.26 40.40
CA ASP A 650 -7.02 -11.61 40.56
C ASP A 650 -8.07 -12.55 41.18
N ASN A 651 -7.79 -12.90 42.43
CA ASN A 651 -8.65 -13.70 43.30
C ASN A 651 -8.66 -13.09 44.70
N GLN A 652 -9.19 -13.80 45.69
CA GLN A 652 -9.26 -13.35 47.08
C GLN A 652 -8.42 -14.21 48.03
N LEU A 653 -7.37 -14.85 47.52
CA LEU A 653 -6.54 -15.78 48.29
C LEU A 653 -5.80 -15.04 49.41
N THR A 654 -5.87 -15.58 50.62
CA THR A 654 -5.15 -15.05 51.79
C THR A 654 -3.91 -15.86 52.14
N ASN A 655 -3.86 -17.12 51.68
CA ASN A 655 -2.74 -18.04 51.78
C ASN A 655 -2.67 -18.88 50.50
N LEU A 656 -1.47 -19.33 50.14
CA LEU A 656 -1.21 -20.24 49.03
C LEU A 656 -0.02 -21.14 49.37
N ASP A 657 -0.30 -22.41 49.72
CA ASP A 657 0.74 -23.43 49.94
C ASP A 657 1.08 -24.11 48.62
N ILE A 658 2.33 -23.93 48.17
CA ILE A 658 2.88 -24.50 46.94
C ILE A 658 4.01 -25.51 47.22
N SER A 659 4.18 -25.93 48.48
CA SER A 659 5.31 -26.76 48.92
C SER A 659 5.34 -28.16 48.30
N LYS A 660 4.19 -28.66 47.83
CA LYS A 660 4.06 -29.97 47.16
C LYS A 660 4.26 -29.89 45.65
N ASN A 661 4.20 -28.70 45.05
CA ASN A 661 4.22 -28.49 43.60
C ASN A 661 5.65 -28.17 43.13
N LYS A 662 6.57 -29.11 43.36
CA LYS A 662 8.02 -28.91 43.11
C LYS A 662 8.36 -28.68 41.63
N ASN A 663 7.47 -29.07 40.73
CA ASN A 663 7.62 -28.89 39.28
C ASN A 663 7.22 -27.48 38.81
N LEU A 664 6.72 -26.59 39.69
CA LEU A 664 6.32 -25.25 39.29
C LEU A 664 7.51 -24.47 38.71
N SER A 665 7.43 -24.22 37.40
CA SER A 665 8.35 -23.37 36.64
C SER A 665 7.77 -21.98 36.39
N LYS A 666 6.44 -21.83 36.45
CA LYS A 666 5.71 -20.58 36.24
C LYS A 666 4.64 -20.40 37.31
N LEU A 667 4.69 -19.28 38.03
CA LEU A 667 3.73 -18.92 39.07
C LEU A 667 3.28 -17.47 38.92
N TYR A 668 1.98 -17.27 38.72
CA TYR A 668 1.34 -15.97 38.67
C TYR A 668 0.20 -15.93 39.69
N CYS A 669 0.46 -15.34 40.85
CA CYS A 669 -0.48 -15.19 41.96
C CYS A 669 -0.69 -13.72 42.32
N ASN A 670 -0.61 -12.84 41.32
CA ASN A 670 -0.79 -11.39 41.50
C ASN A 670 -2.21 -11.03 41.92
N GLU A 671 -2.43 -9.80 42.39
CA GLU A 671 -3.78 -9.26 42.66
C GLU A 671 -4.57 -10.19 43.59
N ASN A 672 -3.99 -10.48 44.76
CA ASN A 672 -4.59 -11.32 45.79
C ASN A 672 -4.42 -10.64 47.17
N LYS A 673 -4.68 -11.37 48.25
CA LYS A 673 -4.58 -10.87 49.64
C LYS A 673 -3.52 -11.62 50.44
N LEU A 674 -2.50 -12.18 49.77
CA LEU A 674 -1.44 -12.96 50.41
C LEU A 674 -0.60 -12.09 51.33
N LYS A 675 -0.39 -12.53 52.58
CA LYS A 675 0.49 -11.85 53.55
C LYS A 675 1.88 -12.45 53.61
N GLU A 676 2.00 -13.71 53.23
CA GLU A 676 3.24 -14.48 53.17
C GLU A 676 3.15 -15.44 51.99
N LEU A 677 4.32 -15.82 51.48
CA LEU A 677 4.42 -16.81 50.40
C LEU A 677 5.80 -17.48 50.49
N ASN A 678 5.80 -18.82 50.62
CA ASN A 678 7.03 -19.61 50.68
C ASN A 678 7.27 -20.32 49.34
N VAL A 679 8.31 -19.91 48.62
CA VAL A 679 8.71 -20.46 47.31
C VAL A 679 9.95 -21.38 47.37
N SER A 680 10.43 -21.70 48.57
CA SER A 680 11.70 -22.41 48.77
C SER A 680 11.74 -23.83 48.19
N SER A 681 10.57 -24.47 48.03
CA SER A 681 10.44 -25.83 47.47
C SER A 681 10.36 -25.84 45.94
N ASN A 682 10.15 -24.70 45.30
CA ASN A 682 9.93 -24.57 43.86
C ASN A 682 11.23 -24.13 43.16
N THR A 683 12.29 -24.92 43.33
CA THR A 683 13.67 -24.54 42.94
C THR A 683 13.85 -24.32 41.43
N ILE A 684 12.93 -24.81 40.61
CA ILE A 684 12.94 -24.64 39.15
C ILE A 684 12.09 -23.47 38.64
N LEU A 685 11.60 -22.61 39.54
CA LEU A 685 10.77 -21.46 39.21
C LEU A 685 11.54 -20.46 38.34
N ARG A 686 11.05 -20.23 37.12
CA ARG A 686 11.66 -19.33 36.11
C ARG A 686 10.90 -18.02 35.98
N ASN A 687 9.57 -18.08 36.01
CA ASN A 687 8.70 -16.91 35.90
C ASN A 687 7.86 -16.82 37.17
N PHE A 688 8.05 -15.75 37.94
CA PHE A 688 7.36 -15.57 39.20
C PHE A 688 6.78 -14.17 39.31
N SER A 689 5.49 -14.10 39.59
CA SER A 689 4.77 -12.85 39.78
C SER A 689 3.84 -12.98 40.98
N CYS A 690 4.11 -12.19 42.02
CA CYS A 690 3.29 -12.08 43.23
C CYS A 690 2.90 -10.63 43.53
N ALA A 691 2.85 -9.79 42.49
CA ALA A 691 2.54 -8.38 42.57
C ALA A 691 1.14 -8.11 43.13
N SER A 692 0.91 -6.92 43.67
CA SER A 692 -0.39 -6.50 44.22
C SER A 692 -0.93 -7.48 45.26
N ASN A 693 -0.13 -7.70 46.30
CA ASN A 693 -0.49 -8.52 47.46
C ASN A 693 -0.16 -7.74 48.74
N GLN A 694 -0.13 -8.41 49.89
CA GLN A 694 0.18 -7.82 51.20
C GLN A 694 1.46 -8.42 51.81
N ILE A 695 2.37 -8.94 50.97
CA ILE A 695 3.56 -9.66 51.41
C ILE A 695 4.56 -8.70 52.05
N THR A 696 5.03 -9.03 53.25
CA THR A 696 6.00 -8.21 54.01
C THR A 696 7.43 -8.72 53.90
N THR A 697 7.63 -10.02 53.71
CA THR A 697 8.93 -10.67 53.54
C THR A 697 8.83 -11.77 52.49
N LEU A 698 9.85 -11.91 51.65
CA LEU A 698 9.89 -12.92 50.60
C LEU A 698 11.33 -13.40 50.38
N ASP A 699 11.55 -14.71 50.57
CA ASP A 699 12.84 -15.36 50.32
C ASP A 699 12.81 -16.08 48.97
N VAL A 700 13.66 -15.64 48.05
CA VAL A 700 13.82 -16.20 46.69
C VAL A 700 15.17 -16.90 46.50
N SER A 701 15.92 -17.13 47.58
CA SER A 701 17.29 -17.65 47.54
C SER A 701 17.42 -19.06 46.94
N LYS A 702 16.33 -19.86 46.97
CA LYS A 702 16.28 -21.22 46.41
C LYS A 702 15.85 -21.26 44.94
N ASN A 703 15.33 -20.17 44.38
CA ASN A 703 14.85 -20.12 43.00
C ASN A 703 15.99 -19.65 42.06
N THR A 704 17.11 -20.36 42.05
CA THR A 704 18.34 -19.89 41.38
C THR A 704 18.22 -19.75 39.86
N VAL A 705 17.21 -20.38 39.25
CA VAL A 705 16.91 -20.29 37.82
C VAL A 705 15.88 -19.22 37.46
N LEU A 706 15.54 -18.34 38.40
CA LEU A 706 14.56 -17.28 38.21
C LEU A 706 15.04 -16.30 37.14
N TRP A 707 14.19 -16.08 36.14
CA TRP A 707 14.47 -15.29 34.94
C TRP A 707 13.61 -14.02 34.88
N TYR A 708 12.33 -14.13 35.24
CA TYR A 708 11.40 -13.01 35.40
C TYR A 708 10.86 -13.00 36.83
N PHE A 709 10.97 -11.87 37.50
CA PHE A 709 10.45 -11.70 38.85
C PHE A 709 9.73 -10.37 39.03
N ASN A 710 8.45 -10.44 39.38
CA ASN A 710 7.64 -9.28 39.73
C ASN A 710 7.01 -9.43 41.12
N CYS A 711 7.46 -8.60 42.05
CA CYS A 711 6.96 -8.49 43.42
C CYS A 711 6.40 -7.09 43.72
N SER A 712 6.02 -6.35 42.68
CA SER A 712 5.54 -4.97 42.79
C SER A 712 4.28 -4.86 43.65
N SER A 713 3.98 -3.66 44.18
CA SER A 713 2.75 -3.39 44.94
C SER A 713 2.55 -4.35 46.12
N ASN A 714 3.58 -4.51 46.95
CA ASN A 714 3.56 -5.29 48.18
C ASN A 714 3.97 -4.41 49.38
N LYS A 715 4.28 -5.03 50.52
CA LYS A 715 4.75 -4.35 51.74
C LYS A 715 6.18 -4.76 52.09
N LEU A 716 6.99 -5.14 51.11
CA LEU A 716 8.36 -5.61 51.32
C LEU A 716 9.24 -4.50 51.90
N THR A 717 9.90 -4.78 53.02
CA THR A 717 10.88 -3.86 53.63
C THR A 717 12.33 -4.19 53.25
N SER A 718 12.57 -5.43 52.82
CA SER A 718 13.84 -5.93 52.29
C SER A 718 13.59 -6.94 51.18
N LEU A 719 14.53 -7.01 50.22
CA LEU A 719 14.55 -8.03 49.19
C LEU A 719 16.02 -8.40 48.89
N ASP A 720 16.32 -9.70 48.88
CA ASP A 720 17.63 -10.23 48.52
C ASP A 720 17.52 -11.15 47.29
N PRO A 721 17.83 -10.65 46.08
CA PRO A 721 17.83 -11.43 44.86
C PRO A 721 19.23 -12.01 44.52
N SER A 722 20.19 -12.03 45.45
CA SER A 722 21.60 -12.32 45.16
C SER A 722 21.87 -13.71 44.59
N GLN A 723 21.00 -14.69 44.88
CA GLN A 723 21.09 -16.06 44.35
C GLN A 723 20.43 -16.23 42.98
N ASN A 724 19.65 -15.24 42.52
CA ASN A 724 18.93 -15.28 41.24
C ASN A 724 19.80 -14.68 40.12
N THR A 725 20.99 -15.22 39.89
CA THR A 725 21.98 -14.64 38.98
C THR A 725 21.56 -14.65 37.50
N LEU A 726 20.54 -15.46 37.15
CA LEU A 726 19.94 -15.53 35.82
C LEU A 726 18.79 -14.53 35.59
N LEU A 727 18.50 -13.68 36.58
CA LEU A 727 17.40 -12.73 36.52
C LEU A 727 17.64 -11.69 35.42
N MET A 728 16.73 -11.64 34.46
CA MET A 728 16.78 -10.73 33.31
C MET A 728 15.79 -9.57 33.47
N TYR A 729 14.70 -9.80 34.21
CA TYR A 729 13.65 -8.83 34.49
C TYR A 729 13.33 -8.83 35.98
N LEU A 730 13.50 -7.68 36.63
CA LEU A 730 13.14 -7.48 38.03
C LEU A 730 12.23 -6.26 38.18
N GLU A 731 11.02 -6.51 38.70
CA GLU A 731 10.05 -5.49 39.06
C GLU A 731 9.73 -5.58 40.55
N CYS A 732 10.07 -4.55 41.31
CA CYS A 732 9.79 -4.41 42.74
C CYS A 732 9.16 -3.06 43.08
N ASN A 733 8.38 -2.51 42.15
CA ASN A 733 7.74 -1.20 42.28
C ASN A 733 6.81 -1.15 43.50
N SER A 734 6.53 0.04 44.04
CA SER A 734 5.51 0.30 45.05
C SER A 734 5.64 -0.63 46.27
N ASN A 735 6.83 -0.63 46.88
CA ASN A 735 7.15 -1.38 48.11
C ASN A 735 7.73 -0.41 49.17
N LEU A 736 8.31 -0.94 50.25
CA LEU A 736 8.91 -0.16 51.35
C LEU A 736 10.42 -0.37 51.45
N LEU A 737 11.09 -0.73 50.35
CA LEU A 737 12.52 -1.07 50.32
C LEU A 737 13.36 0.18 50.59
N LYS A 738 14.27 0.10 51.57
CA LYS A 738 15.25 1.17 51.86
C LYS A 738 16.60 0.96 51.19
N ASN A 739 16.97 -0.31 51.01
CA ASN A 739 18.20 -0.73 50.36
C ASN A 739 17.87 -1.94 49.47
N LEU A 740 18.58 -2.06 48.35
CA LEU A 740 18.47 -3.18 47.43
C LEU A 740 19.82 -3.40 46.75
N ASP A 741 20.43 -4.55 47.02
CA ASP A 741 21.66 -4.97 46.34
C ASP A 741 21.30 -5.91 45.18
N ILE A 742 21.65 -5.49 43.97
CA ILE A 742 21.48 -6.27 42.72
C ILE A 742 22.81 -6.51 42.01
N SER A 743 23.94 -6.36 42.71
CA SER A 743 25.28 -6.51 42.14
C SER A 743 25.57 -7.90 41.57
N LYS A 744 24.86 -8.92 42.04
CA LYS A 744 24.95 -10.31 41.55
C LYS A 744 24.04 -10.62 40.36
N ASN A 745 23.06 -9.76 40.07
CA ASN A 745 22.10 -9.96 38.97
C ASN A 745 22.64 -9.33 37.67
N THR A 746 23.82 -9.77 37.23
CA THR A 746 24.54 -9.17 36.09
C THR A 746 23.85 -9.39 34.74
N ALA A 747 22.87 -10.30 34.66
CA ALA A 747 22.05 -10.57 33.48
C ALA A 747 20.83 -9.63 33.32
N LEU A 748 20.59 -8.72 34.27
CA LEU A 748 19.44 -7.81 34.23
C LEU A 748 19.47 -6.94 32.97
N LYS A 749 18.37 -6.97 32.23
CA LYS A 749 18.11 -6.08 31.08
C LYS A 749 17.08 -5.02 31.41
N GLU A 750 16.13 -5.32 32.29
CA GLU A 750 15.10 -4.38 32.72
C GLU A 750 14.96 -4.43 34.24
N PHE A 751 15.03 -3.27 34.87
CA PHE A 751 14.93 -3.12 36.31
C PHE A 751 13.99 -1.98 36.68
N ARG A 752 12.95 -2.31 37.44
CA ARG A 752 11.93 -1.37 37.90
C ARG A 752 11.79 -1.44 39.41
N CYS A 753 12.06 -0.33 40.08
CA CYS A 753 11.99 -0.17 41.54
C CYS A 753 11.27 1.12 41.95
N LYS A 754 10.36 1.61 41.10
CA LYS A 754 9.55 2.82 41.31
C LYS A 754 8.90 2.81 42.70
N GLN A 755 8.73 3.99 43.31
CA GLN A 755 7.86 4.19 44.48
C GLN A 755 8.27 3.31 45.68
N ASN A 756 9.55 3.39 46.03
CA ASN A 756 10.14 2.73 47.21
C ASN A 756 10.70 3.80 48.17
N LYS A 757 11.63 3.40 49.06
CA LYS A 757 12.34 4.30 49.98
C LYS A 757 13.86 4.23 49.79
N LEU A 758 14.32 3.90 48.59
CA LEU A 758 15.73 3.71 48.29
C LEU A 758 16.49 5.04 48.40
N GLU A 759 17.55 5.06 49.20
CA GLU A 759 18.44 6.24 49.34
C GLU A 759 19.67 6.14 48.44
N ASN A 760 20.09 4.91 48.11
CA ASN A 760 21.21 4.62 47.23
C ASN A 760 20.84 3.50 46.26
N LEU A 761 21.39 3.54 45.06
CA LEU A 761 21.20 2.51 44.04
C LEU A 761 22.48 2.34 43.22
N GLU A 762 23.15 1.21 43.39
CA GLU A 762 24.38 0.85 42.71
C GLU A 762 24.08 -0.04 41.49
N LEU A 763 24.45 0.42 40.29
CA LEU A 763 24.11 -0.23 39.01
C LEU A 763 25.33 -0.56 38.14
N SER A 764 26.55 -0.28 38.60
CA SER A 764 27.80 -0.47 37.82
C SER A 764 28.11 -1.92 37.46
N HIS A 765 27.49 -2.88 38.14
CA HIS A 765 27.64 -4.32 37.87
C HIS A 765 26.58 -4.85 36.87
N ASN A 766 25.53 -4.09 36.59
CA ASN A 766 24.39 -4.51 35.76
C ASN A 766 24.54 -3.98 34.32
N LEU A 767 25.63 -4.38 33.66
CA LEU A 767 26.05 -3.81 32.37
C LEU A 767 25.08 -4.06 31.21
N GLN A 768 24.17 -5.04 31.34
CA GLN A 768 23.17 -5.37 30.32
C GLN A 768 21.87 -4.57 30.44
N LEU A 769 21.76 -3.65 31.41
CA LEU A 769 20.55 -2.84 31.59
C LEU A 769 20.27 -1.98 30.37
N THR A 770 19.11 -2.25 29.77
CA THR A 770 18.52 -1.47 28.67
C THR A 770 17.44 -0.52 29.18
N ARG A 771 16.76 -0.86 30.29
CA ARG A 771 15.71 -0.04 30.87
C ARG A 771 15.82 0.03 32.38
N VAL A 772 15.77 1.24 32.92
CA VAL A 772 15.79 1.50 34.37
C VAL A 772 14.64 2.45 34.73
N SER A 773 13.82 2.03 35.70
CA SER A 773 12.77 2.84 36.31
C SER A 773 12.96 2.82 37.82
N CYS A 774 13.27 3.99 38.38
CA CYS A 774 13.59 4.20 39.79
C CYS A 774 12.94 5.48 40.34
N GLU A 775 11.91 5.98 39.67
CA GLU A 775 11.18 7.17 40.07
C GLU A 775 10.48 7.02 41.43
N GLU A 776 10.19 8.14 42.08
CA GLU A 776 9.51 8.18 43.39
C GLU A 776 10.30 7.43 44.49
N ASN A 777 11.60 7.68 44.58
CA ASN A 777 12.49 7.18 45.63
C ASN A 777 13.15 8.36 46.38
N LYS A 778 14.22 8.09 47.15
CA LYS A 778 15.01 9.10 47.89
C LYS A 778 16.47 9.14 47.42
N LEU A 779 16.72 8.81 46.16
CA LEU A 779 18.08 8.72 45.62
C LEU A 779 18.71 10.11 45.59
N LYS A 780 19.91 10.23 46.16
CA LYS A 780 20.72 11.47 46.10
C LYS A 780 21.67 11.48 44.91
N THR A 781 22.19 10.33 44.54
CA THR A 781 23.08 10.18 43.40
C THR A 781 22.66 8.98 42.59
N LEU A 782 22.79 9.08 41.26
CA LEU A 782 22.60 7.95 40.36
C LEU A 782 23.72 7.96 39.33
N ASP A 783 24.58 6.93 39.37
CA ASP A 783 25.66 6.74 38.41
C ASP A 783 25.33 5.60 37.46
N LEU A 784 25.21 5.93 36.17
CA LEU A 784 24.92 5.02 35.07
C LEU A 784 26.06 5.01 34.04
N SER A 785 27.25 5.55 34.37
CA SER A 785 28.40 5.66 33.46
C SER A 785 28.94 4.32 32.94
N LYS A 786 28.61 3.21 33.62
CA LYS A 786 28.98 1.85 33.17
C LYS A 786 27.87 1.16 32.37
N ASN A 787 26.65 1.67 32.37
CA ASN A 787 25.50 1.02 31.73
C ASN A 787 25.40 1.43 30.26
N THR A 788 26.33 0.93 29.44
CA THR A 788 26.47 1.30 28.02
C THR A 788 25.35 0.75 27.12
N ALA A 789 24.52 -0.17 27.62
CA ALA A 789 23.38 -0.74 26.89
C ALA A 789 22.05 0.03 27.13
N LEU A 790 22.06 1.08 27.95
CA LEU A 790 20.86 1.80 28.37
C LEU A 790 20.14 2.44 27.18
N LEU A 791 18.82 2.26 27.12
CA LEU A 791 17.91 2.82 26.11
C LEU A 791 16.85 3.73 26.74
N ASP A 792 16.30 3.35 27.90
CA ASP A 792 15.26 4.12 28.59
C ASP A 792 15.60 4.31 30.07
N LEU A 793 15.48 5.54 30.57
CA LEU A 793 15.65 5.88 31.97
C LEU A 793 14.48 6.71 32.50
N ILE A 794 13.92 6.27 33.63
CA ILE A 794 12.96 7.04 34.43
C ILE A 794 13.51 7.12 35.85
N CYS A 795 13.90 8.31 36.29
CA CYS A 795 14.47 8.60 37.61
C CYS A 795 13.82 9.84 38.25
N SER A 796 12.64 10.22 37.78
CA SER A 796 11.89 11.38 38.23
C SER A 796 11.44 11.28 39.70
N SER A 797 11.12 12.41 40.33
CA SER A 797 10.64 12.46 41.72
C SER A 797 11.59 11.77 42.70
N ASN A 798 12.87 12.16 42.67
CA ASN A 798 13.90 11.73 43.62
C ASN A 798 14.52 12.97 44.31
N GLU A 799 15.58 12.77 45.10
CA GLU A 799 16.35 13.83 45.77
C GLU A 799 17.71 14.03 45.09
N LEU A 800 17.81 13.80 43.77
CA LEU A 800 19.09 13.74 43.07
C LEU A 800 19.82 15.09 43.15
N ILE A 801 21.09 15.06 43.56
CA ILE A 801 22.05 16.16 43.43
C ILE A 801 22.99 15.93 42.25
N SER A 802 23.17 14.67 41.84
CA SER A 802 24.04 14.27 40.73
C SER A 802 23.43 13.10 39.97
N LEU A 803 23.41 13.21 38.64
CA LEU A 803 23.04 12.15 37.71
C LEU A 803 24.15 12.01 36.67
N ASN A 804 24.82 10.86 36.64
CA ASN A 804 25.88 10.57 35.67
C ASN A 804 25.39 9.62 34.58
N LEU A 805 25.14 10.17 33.40
CA LEU A 805 24.78 9.45 32.18
C LEU A 805 25.91 9.39 31.17
N LYS A 806 27.14 9.73 31.53
CA LYS A 806 28.31 9.66 30.62
C LYS A 806 28.75 8.21 30.40
N ASN A 807 27.97 7.47 29.62
CA ASN A 807 28.09 6.03 29.41
C ASN A 807 28.53 5.66 27.98
N GLY A 808 28.89 6.64 27.16
CA GLY A 808 29.26 6.44 25.76
C GLY A 808 28.10 6.10 24.83
N ASN A 809 26.85 6.11 25.32
CA ASN A 809 25.66 5.65 24.60
C ASN A 809 24.54 6.70 24.51
N ASN A 810 24.79 7.96 24.87
CA ASN A 810 23.74 8.99 24.93
C ASN A 810 22.97 9.17 23.61
N SER A 811 23.60 8.94 22.45
CA SER A 811 22.96 9.05 21.14
C SER A 811 21.89 7.99 20.86
N THR A 812 21.90 6.85 21.56
CA THR A 812 20.90 5.78 21.33
C THR A 812 19.83 5.71 22.41
N ILE A 813 19.99 6.46 23.51
CA ILE A 813 18.98 6.51 24.59
C ILE A 813 17.73 7.21 24.05
N SER A 814 16.65 6.45 23.91
CA SER A 814 15.38 6.90 23.36
C SER A 814 14.57 7.79 24.29
N TYR A 815 14.72 7.60 25.61
CA TYR A 815 13.90 8.30 26.60
C TYR A 815 14.65 8.50 27.92
N VAL A 816 14.63 9.73 28.43
CA VAL A 816 15.09 10.05 29.78
C VAL A 816 14.08 10.93 30.47
N SER A 817 13.68 10.58 31.69
CA SER A 817 12.88 11.43 32.57
C SER A 817 13.59 11.58 33.91
N ALA A 818 14.07 12.79 34.17
CA ALA A 818 14.73 13.20 35.41
C ALA A 818 14.00 14.40 36.05
N LEU A 819 12.70 14.51 35.83
CA LEU A 819 11.85 15.60 36.34
C LEU A 819 11.63 15.49 37.85
N LYS A 820 11.29 16.59 38.51
CA LYS A 820 11.00 16.66 39.94
C LYS A 820 12.19 16.19 40.82
N ASN A 821 13.40 16.61 40.46
CA ASN A 821 14.62 16.48 41.26
C ASN A 821 15.13 17.88 41.63
N GLU A 822 14.53 18.51 42.65
CA GLU A 822 14.71 19.94 42.93
C GLU A 822 16.18 20.37 43.18
N ASN A 823 17.01 19.45 43.68
CA ASN A 823 18.41 19.73 43.98
C ASN A 823 19.38 19.40 42.82
N LEU A 824 18.89 18.83 41.72
CA LEU A 824 19.72 18.41 40.61
C LEU A 824 20.10 19.64 39.78
N LYS A 825 21.37 20.01 39.75
CA LYS A 825 21.84 21.17 38.96
C LYS A 825 22.42 20.78 37.61
N CYS A 826 22.94 19.57 37.51
CA CYS A 826 23.69 19.13 36.35
C CYS A 826 23.49 17.63 36.10
N ILE A 827 23.27 17.28 34.84
CA ILE A 827 23.26 15.90 34.36
C ILE A 827 24.53 15.71 33.53
N GLN A 828 25.39 14.78 33.95
CA GLN A 828 26.63 14.52 33.24
C GLN A 828 26.34 13.64 32.01
N VAL A 829 26.77 14.07 30.83
CA VAL A 829 26.50 13.44 29.53
C VAL A 829 27.79 13.27 28.71
N ASP A 830 27.73 12.47 27.65
CA ASP A 830 28.86 12.21 26.75
C ASP A 830 29.27 13.45 25.96
N LYS A 831 28.27 14.21 25.47
CA LYS A 831 28.41 15.44 24.69
C LYS A 831 27.23 16.38 24.95
N THR A 832 27.45 17.69 24.86
CA THR A 832 26.45 18.73 25.17
C THR A 832 25.59 19.16 23.99
N ASP A 833 25.93 18.73 22.76
CA ASP A 833 25.25 19.08 21.51
C ASP A 833 24.08 18.14 21.17
N PHE A 834 23.70 17.24 22.07
CA PHE A 834 22.66 16.25 21.85
C PHE A 834 21.25 16.81 22.14
N THR A 835 20.49 17.13 21.09
CA THR A 835 19.11 17.62 21.16
C THR A 835 18.08 16.49 20.99
N SER A 836 17.98 15.57 21.95
CA SER A 836 16.83 14.66 21.99
C SER A 836 15.63 15.34 22.66
N SER A 837 14.53 15.52 21.90
CA SER A 837 13.26 16.06 22.42
C SER A 837 12.56 15.16 23.45
N ARG A 838 13.12 13.97 23.72
CA ARG A 838 12.57 12.96 24.64
C ARG A 838 13.37 12.85 25.95
N TRP A 839 14.25 13.81 26.22
CA TRP A 839 14.99 13.93 27.47
C TRP A 839 14.40 15.06 28.31
N PHE A 840 13.74 14.70 29.40
CA PHE A 840 13.02 15.61 30.28
C PHE A 840 13.80 15.84 31.58
N LYS A 841 13.98 17.10 31.95
CA LYS A 841 14.66 17.56 33.18
C LYS A 841 13.99 18.84 33.68
N ASP A 842 14.19 19.16 34.96
CA ASP A 842 13.65 20.40 35.54
C ASP A 842 14.26 21.67 34.93
N SER A 843 13.59 22.79 35.14
CA SER A 843 14.10 24.11 34.73
C SER A 843 15.36 24.47 35.51
N GLY A 844 16.37 25.01 34.83
CA GLY A 844 17.67 25.37 35.43
C GLY A 844 18.71 24.24 35.49
N VAL A 845 18.32 22.98 35.29
CA VAL A 845 19.27 21.86 35.20
C VAL A 845 20.02 21.92 33.86
N ILE A 846 21.35 21.77 33.86
CA ILE A 846 22.15 21.78 32.63
C ILE A 846 22.67 20.38 32.26
N PHE A 847 22.86 20.12 30.97
CA PHE A 847 23.65 18.99 30.50
C PHE A 847 25.11 19.42 30.36
N SER A 848 26.05 18.65 30.90
CA SER A 848 27.49 18.95 30.82
C SER A 848 28.33 17.68 30.67
N THR A 849 29.49 17.77 30.01
CA THR A 849 30.47 16.66 29.99
C THR A 849 31.25 16.50 31.30
N SER A 850 31.16 17.52 32.17
CA SER A 850 31.74 17.57 33.52
C SER A 850 30.85 18.42 34.43
N CYS A 851 30.20 17.80 35.41
CA CYS A 851 29.48 18.51 36.46
C CYS A 851 30.45 18.84 37.60
N GLN A 852 30.60 20.11 37.97
CA GLN A 852 31.38 20.47 39.16
C GLN A 852 30.57 20.15 40.41
N SER A 853 31.12 19.30 41.28
CA SER A 853 30.60 19.06 42.62
C SER A 853 30.81 20.32 43.45
N ASN A 854 29.74 21.06 43.74
CA ASN A 854 29.72 22.00 44.85
C ASN A 854 29.21 21.30 46.10
#